data_AF-A0AB37RJB8-F1
#
_entry.id   AF-A0AB37RJB8-F1
#
_cell.length_a   1.000
_cell.length_b   1.000
_cell.length_c   1.000
_cell.angle_alpha   90.00
_cell.angle_beta   90.00
_cell.angle_gamma   90.00
#
_symmetry.space_group_name_H-M   'P 1'
#
loop_
_entity.id
_entity.type
_entity.pdbx_description
1 polymer ?
#
loop_
_entity_poly.entity_id
_entity_poly.type
_entity_poly.pdbx_seq_one_letter_code
_entity_poly.pdbx_strand_id
1 'polypeptide(L)'
;MSKLTSVSVTTLVGVIATGAGMAATTNAKAATKPTDHQSATVTTSAQTIEQAQQHVQQAQVNQATAHQLVTNKTNAAKNAQDKLDATKNRVITATNQVATATTNVNTAQQIKNQATPENIKQAQTTVQQAGTHLTNAQDVMHQAYQVVDQATTTVQSQTTSTNQATHNANIAKQTVATAQSQVGAKQADYDGLTVDSLKKEQATAQQLVNQTQAAQSAAQTNVTTANNQVANTQDAANKAAQTATSAQQTTADAQSKQTAAQAEADKANAAKDEAKQNNDAAIAQQNQAQKDLDNLDAGKLTQQANETQTAIDQGKQNISDTQQSLSQTTTNKANADKDVANKTTNVTTANNAVSQAQNNVNSATTVQSNAQTTLNQRQQAVADLQSQLAAMPTLKVDKVGWEKAVNGLVPGDQIVAMTDAEYEAYYKKWVVYGREFLGVTYLNNPFSSTAPDDNTKFTNINQLTKKQYEELVNYALNIVNQARRIWRGDNNELKTQTIDMVLASDAAQVYSDENVNIAATPTHLGSEIDDIAAKYHVGIIDDTGSYTWMGEELGETAINNGIKVNGTITLAEIKEQLYEDLVLMLFGDGGPNSWGHFYALMGGSKESDSYPNQYYMGIAFDKFGHLHLTTRADANIHGTTPDTTPIASAPTVTHLNQSLAIAQAAQNTAQINLNNAKASLTTANATLATARQDATNAQSALNAAKTKQTQLANQITALNNKLTSLKTKLANDTTSLAKIKSELANLADAQAAQQKVLDNAKARVQATSATLATATANANAKTAALKSANQTLSAAKQVQAIAEGNAQSAANTAKEAVGKAQHAVEALTNANQHVVTAKAQLTAITDKLNNFASLKQHSLNELTSAQELLSTAKTQLKQANDVLNTQQQKLDVANHSLDAAKLALDKATQFVNQCQAEYDAAKAHLSKLDHADETLAAAKAALEAAKVQLATSQTNYQTAKENAADAQQELTDAQTAAADADQAYTHARKVLRTLELQASLEVPTVTEKPQQSVDAVTEVVVDEAQADSVSDTPSAIDQTEVTTATANVAATGHNTANTENVAPSLKRLTPHTPAHSTTAGTLPQTGEASENHLAVLGLTLLSLLLSGLTLGRVTSKRRIH
;
A
#
# COMPACT_ATOMS: atom_id res chain seq x y z
N MET A 1 24.24 25.03 25.54
CA MET A 1 25.04 26.09 26.20
C MET A 1 24.41 27.44 25.88
N SER A 2 24.63 28.46 26.72
CA SER A 2 24.39 29.92 26.60
C SER A 2 23.85 30.49 25.26
N LYS A 3 22.99 31.53 25.23
CA LYS A 3 22.68 32.59 26.23
C LYS A 3 21.33 33.28 25.91
N LEU A 4 20.75 34.01 26.88
CA LEU A 4 19.58 34.89 26.70
C LEU A 4 19.89 36.12 25.83
N THR A 5 18.85 36.70 25.21
CA THR A 5 18.53 38.15 25.34
C THR A 5 17.05 38.40 25.02
N SER A 6 16.32 39.01 25.97
CA SER A 6 15.05 39.70 25.73
C SER A 6 15.32 41.15 25.30
N VAL A 7 14.48 41.71 24.43
CA VAL A 7 14.44 43.18 24.22
C VAL A 7 12.98 43.66 24.24
N SER A 8 12.74 44.67 25.07
CA SER A 8 11.44 45.28 25.35
C SER A 8 10.95 46.16 24.20
N VAL A 9 9.63 46.28 24.01
CA VAL A 9 9.03 47.32 23.17
C VAL A 9 8.66 48.51 24.05
N THR A 10 9.40 49.60 23.90
CA THR A 10 9.16 50.86 24.63
C THR A 10 8.25 51.79 23.83
N THR A 11 7.23 52.31 24.49
CA THR A 11 6.37 53.39 23.99
C THR A 11 7.16 54.68 23.82
N LEU A 12 7.08 55.36 22.68
CA LEU A 12 7.43 56.78 22.60
C LEU A 12 6.56 57.54 21.60
N VAL A 13 6.02 58.66 22.08
CA VAL A 13 5.27 59.66 21.30
C VAL A 13 6.25 60.64 20.67
N GLY A 14 6.03 61.02 19.40
CA GLY A 14 6.83 62.04 18.72
C GLY A 14 6.04 62.69 17.58
N VAL A 15 5.62 63.94 17.78
CA VAL A 15 4.90 64.76 16.77
C VAL A 15 5.90 65.62 16.01
N ILE A 16 5.78 65.67 14.67
CA ILE A 16 6.22 66.82 13.86
C ILE A 16 5.12 67.15 12.86
N ALA A 17 4.76 68.43 12.77
CA ALA A 17 3.79 68.97 11.83
C ALA A 17 4.50 69.79 10.73
N THR A 18 3.97 69.75 9.50
CA THR A 18 4.09 70.71 8.36
C THR A 18 3.64 69.96 7.09
N GLY A 19 2.94 70.53 6.12
CA GLY A 19 2.25 71.83 6.05
C GLY A 19 1.68 72.08 4.64
N ALA A 20 0.58 72.86 4.57
CA ALA A 20 0.01 73.53 3.39
C ALA A 20 -0.55 72.71 2.18
N GLY A 21 -1.79 73.07 1.79
CA GLY A 21 -2.19 73.12 0.38
C GLY A 21 -3.41 72.29 -0.05
N MET A 22 -4.61 72.88 -0.03
CA MET A 22 -5.35 73.29 -1.25
C MET A 22 -6.75 73.84 -0.91
N ALA A 23 -7.34 74.58 -1.86
CA ALA A 23 -8.45 75.50 -1.65
C ALA A 23 -9.86 74.88 -1.73
N ALA A 24 -10.86 75.65 -1.31
CA ALA A 24 -12.27 75.28 -1.32
C ALA A 24 -12.95 75.43 -2.69
N THR A 25 -13.95 74.57 -2.95
CA THR A 25 -15.16 74.92 -3.73
C THR A 25 -16.35 74.04 -3.35
N THR A 26 -17.35 74.68 -2.74
CA THR A 26 -18.80 74.51 -2.98
C THR A 26 -19.28 73.31 -3.81
N ASN A 27 -20.19 72.48 -3.26
CA ASN A 27 -21.62 72.76 -3.44
C ASN A 27 -22.59 71.97 -2.55
N ALA A 28 -23.71 72.63 -2.28
CA ALA A 28 -24.78 72.22 -1.37
C ALA A 28 -25.40 70.83 -1.61
N LYS A 29 -25.86 70.22 -0.51
CA LYS A 29 -27.24 69.75 -0.46
C LYS A 29 -27.89 70.16 0.85
N ALA A 30 -28.90 71.02 0.74
CA ALA A 30 -29.75 71.38 1.86
C ALA A 30 -30.54 70.14 2.31
N ALA A 31 -30.28 69.67 3.53
CA ALA A 31 -31.25 68.94 4.31
C ALA A 31 -31.99 69.97 5.18
N THR A 32 -33.19 70.31 4.74
CA THR A 32 -34.20 71.10 5.45
C THR A 32 -34.07 71.08 6.97
N LYS A 33 -33.66 72.22 7.56
CA LYS A 33 -33.96 72.53 8.96
C LYS A 33 -35.48 72.38 9.15
N PRO A 34 -35.97 71.59 10.12
CA PRO A 34 -37.38 71.59 10.48
C PRO A 34 -37.74 72.93 11.15
N THR A 35 -37.96 73.96 10.34
CA THR A 35 -38.84 75.08 10.68
C THR A 35 -40.27 74.54 10.74
N ASP A 36 -40.57 73.80 11.80
CA ASP A 36 -41.91 73.59 12.39
C ASP A 36 -41.85 72.57 13.54
N HIS A 37 -40.94 72.80 14.48
CA HIS A 37 -41.40 72.75 15.87
C HIS A 37 -41.55 74.19 16.32
N GLN A 38 -42.78 74.68 16.26
CA GLN A 38 -43.19 75.76 17.14
C GLN A 38 -42.83 75.30 18.55
N SER A 39 -41.80 75.92 19.14
CA SER A 39 -41.80 76.18 20.56
C SER A 39 -43.05 77.01 20.79
N ALA A 40 -44.20 76.34 20.93
CA ALA A 40 -45.45 76.95 21.25
C ALA A 40 -45.20 77.60 22.60
N THR A 41 -44.99 78.91 22.60
CA THR A 41 -44.71 79.69 23.79
C THR A 41 -45.95 79.64 24.64
N VAL A 42 -46.08 78.58 25.45
CA VAL A 42 -47.25 78.35 26.29
C VAL A 42 -47.31 79.53 27.23
N THR A 43 -48.27 80.43 26.99
CA THR A 43 -48.55 81.58 27.84
C THR A 43 -49.04 81.04 29.17
N THR A 44 -48.12 80.80 30.11
CA THR A 44 -48.45 80.19 31.40
C THR A 44 -49.35 81.05 32.28
N SER A 45 -49.53 82.33 31.92
CA SER A 45 -50.50 83.26 32.50
C SER A 45 -51.94 82.92 32.11
N ALA A 46 -52.56 81.98 32.83
CA ALA A 46 -53.99 81.71 32.78
C ALA A 46 -54.76 82.63 33.76
N GLN A 47 -55.99 83.03 33.40
CA GLN A 47 -56.86 83.84 34.27
C GLN A 47 -57.98 83.02 34.93
N THR A 48 -58.25 81.81 34.45
CA THR A 48 -59.25 80.89 35.02
C THR A 48 -58.68 79.49 35.20
N ILE A 49 -59.29 78.71 36.11
CA ILE A 49 -58.92 77.30 36.37
C ILE A 49 -59.01 76.47 35.08
N GLU A 50 -60.07 76.68 34.28
CA GLU A 50 -60.32 75.92 33.05
C GLU A 50 -59.26 76.18 31.96
N GLN A 51 -58.81 77.44 31.81
CA GLN A 51 -57.67 77.79 30.97
C GLN A 51 -56.37 77.16 31.48
N ALA A 52 -56.13 77.19 32.79
CA ALA A 52 -54.94 76.59 33.39
C ALA A 52 -54.90 75.07 33.22
N GLN A 53 -56.05 74.39 33.27
CA GLN A 53 -56.16 72.95 32.97
C GLN A 53 -55.82 72.64 31.51
N GLN A 54 -56.30 73.43 30.55
CA GLN A 54 -55.92 73.27 29.14
C GLN A 54 -54.41 73.52 28.91
N HIS A 55 -53.83 74.53 29.56
CA HIS A 55 -52.40 74.83 29.45
C HIS A 55 -51.53 73.72 30.06
N VAL A 56 -51.98 73.09 31.16
CA VAL A 56 -51.34 71.89 31.72
C VAL A 56 -51.40 70.72 30.75
N GLN A 57 -52.55 70.46 30.10
CA GLN A 57 -52.69 69.37 29.13
C GLN A 57 -51.81 69.60 27.89
N GLN A 58 -51.78 70.81 27.32
CA GLN A 58 -50.92 71.13 26.19
C GLN A 58 -49.42 71.03 26.55
N ALA A 59 -49.03 71.52 27.73
CA ALA A 59 -47.66 71.38 28.22
C ALA A 59 -47.28 69.90 28.44
N GLN A 60 -48.22 69.05 28.86
CA GLN A 60 -48.00 67.60 29.02
C GLN A 60 -47.78 66.90 27.68
N VAL A 61 -48.53 67.27 26.64
CA VAL A 61 -48.33 66.76 25.27
C VAL A 61 -46.98 67.20 24.71
N ASN A 62 -46.60 68.46 24.94
CA ASN A 62 -45.30 69.00 24.52
C ASN A 62 -44.13 68.30 25.26
N GLN A 63 -44.26 68.09 26.57
CA GLN A 63 -43.32 67.32 27.40
C GLN A 63 -43.13 65.90 26.87
N ALA A 64 -44.22 65.15 26.66
CA ALA A 64 -44.17 63.80 26.12
C ALA A 64 -43.54 63.74 24.71
N THR A 65 -43.82 64.73 23.86
CA THR A 65 -43.24 64.85 22.51
C THR A 65 -41.74 65.14 22.58
N ALA A 66 -41.30 66.02 23.48
CA ALA A 66 -39.89 66.34 23.68
C ALA A 66 -39.10 65.14 24.26
N HIS A 67 -39.66 64.41 25.23
CA HIS A 67 -39.06 63.18 25.75
C HIS A 67 -38.99 62.06 24.68
N GLN A 68 -39.98 61.95 23.79
CA GLN A 68 -39.90 61.05 22.65
C GLN A 68 -38.82 61.47 21.63
N LEU A 69 -38.65 62.78 21.40
CA LEU A 69 -37.56 63.30 20.56
C LEU A 69 -36.18 63.00 21.16
N VAL A 70 -36.00 63.20 22.47
CA VAL A 70 -34.78 62.80 23.20
C VAL A 70 -34.52 61.31 23.04
N THR A 71 -35.54 60.45 23.17
CA THR A 71 -35.42 59.00 22.98
C THR A 71 -34.95 58.66 21.56
N ASN A 72 -35.55 59.29 20.55
CA ASN A 72 -35.18 59.08 19.15
C ASN A 72 -33.74 59.55 18.85
N LYS A 73 -33.35 60.73 19.36
CA LYS A 73 -31.98 61.26 19.19
C LYS A 73 -30.94 60.49 20.02
N THR A 74 -31.32 59.92 21.16
CA THR A 74 -30.45 59.03 21.96
C THR A 74 -30.09 57.78 21.17
N ASN A 75 -31.09 57.16 20.52
CA ASN A 75 -30.87 56.01 19.64
C ASN A 75 -30.04 56.39 18.40
N ALA A 76 -30.24 57.57 17.82
CA ALA A 76 -29.45 58.06 16.69
C ALA A 76 -27.97 58.29 17.07
N ALA A 77 -27.71 58.99 18.18
CA ALA A 77 -26.36 59.21 18.72
C ALA A 77 -25.66 57.89 19.06
N LYS A 78 -26.38 56.94 19.71
CA LYS A 78 -25.84 55.60 19.98
C LYS A 78 -25.47 54.86 18.69
N ASN A 79 -26.34 54.84 17.68
CA ASN A 79 -26.06 54.18 16.39
C ASN A 79 -24.86 54.83 15.65
N ALA A 80 -24.70 56.14 15.77
CA ALA A 80 -23.54 56.85 15.20
C ALA A 80 -22.25 56.50 15.95
N GLN A 81 -22.28 56.44 17.29
CA GLN A 81 -21.16 56.04 18.13
C GLN A 81 -20.75 54.58 17.90
N ASP A 82 -21.70 53.64 17.85
CA ASP A 82 -21.42 52.23 17.55
C ASP A 82 -20.75 52.07 16.16
N LYS A 83 -21.10 52.94 15.20
CA LYS A 83 -20.49 52.98 13.86
C LYS A 83 -19.11 53.66 13.84
N LEU A 84 -18.87 54.63 14.72
CA LEU A 84 -17.55 55.21 14.97
C LEU A 84 -16.59 54.16 15.55
N ASP A 85 -17.01 53.39 16.54
CA ASP A 85 -16.18 52.35 17.14
C ASP A 85 -15.95 51.17 16.18
N ALA A 86 -16.96 50.79 15.39
CA ALA A 86 -16.79 49.80 14.32
C ALA A 86 -15.76 50.25 13.25
N THR A 87 -15.77 51.52 12.84
CA THR A 87 -14.79 52.05 11.88
C THR A 87 -13.39 52.20 12.49
N LYS A 88 -13.29 52.58 13.77
CA LYS A 88 -12.04 52.60 14.55
C LYS A 88 -11.37 51.21 14.59
N ASN A 89 -12.14 50.16 14.87
CA ASN A 89 -11.66 48.78 14.88
C ASN A 89 -11.22 48.30 13.49
N ARG A 90 -11.84 48.78 12.42
CA ARG A 90 -11.40 48.52 11.03
C ARG A 90 -10.06 49.21 10.72
N VAL A 91 -9.81 50.41 11.22
CA VAL A 91 -8.49 51.08 11.11
C VAL A 91 -7.41 50.27 11.83
N ILE A 92 -7.67 49.80 13.06
CA ILE A 92 -6.73 48.96 13.82
C ILE A 92 -6.43 47.66 13.06
N THR A 93 -7.47 46.99 12.55
CA THR A 93 -7.34 45.76 11.75
C THR A 93 -6.50 45.98 10.49
N ALA A 94 -6.78 47.05 9.72
CA ALA A 94 -6.02 47.37 8.53
C ALA A 94 -4.56 47.78 8.84
N THR A 95 -4.31 48.42 10.00
CA THR A 95 -2.95 48.73 10.46
C THR A 95 -2.15 47.45 10.73
N ASN A 96 -2.75 46.47 11.40
CA ASN A 96 -2.13 45.18 11.66
C ASN A 96 -1.90 44.37 10.36
N GLN A 97 -2.80 44.50 9.37
CA GLN A 97 -2.61 43.91 8.04
C GLN A 97 -1.42 44.53 7.31
N VAL A 98 -1.23 45.86 7.35
CA VAL A 98 -0.05 46.53 6.80
C VAL A 98 1.24 46.09 7.50
N ALA A 99 1.25 45.97 8.83
CA ALA A 99 2.41 45.49 9.59
C ALA A 99 2.78 44.03 9.24
N THR A 100 1.77 43.17 9.07
CA THR A 100 1.94 41.76 8.65
C THR A 100 2.48 41.69 7.22
N ALA A 101 1.88 42.41 6.28
CA ALA A 101 2.33 42.45 4.90
C ALA A 101 3.76 43.03 4.76
N THR A 102 4.14 44.01 5.59
CA THR A 102 5.51 44.55 5.65
C THR A 102 6.51 43.48 6.12
N THR A 103 6.15 42.70 7.15
CA THR A 103 6.97 41.57 7.61
C THR A 103 7.15 40.50 6.53
N ASN A 104 6.08 40.21 5.77
CA ASN A 104 6.13 39.27 4.65
C ASN A 104 7.01 39.78 3.50
N VAL A 105 6.96 41.07 3.17
CA VAL A 105 7.88 41.70 2.19
C VAL A 105 9.33 41.60 2.64
N ASN A 106 9.63 41.88 3.90
CA ASN A 106 10.98 41.77 4.44
C ASN A 106 11.51 40.33 4.38
N THR A 107 10.67 39.35 4.70
CA THR A 107 11.01 37.92 4.63
C THR A 107 11.25 37.48 3.18
N ALA A 108 10.37 37.85 2.25
CA ALA A 108 10.55 37.56 0.82
C ALA A 108 11.79 38.26 0.25
N GLN A 109 12.10 39.48 0.71
CA GLN A 109 13.31 40.21 0.29
C GLN A 109 14.58 39.54 0.81
N GLN A 110 14.59 38.98 2.03
CA GLN A 110 15.70 38.16 2.52
C GLN A 110 15.92 36.90 1.68
N ILE A 111 14.86 36.19 1.31
CA ILE A 111 14.93 35.03 0.41
C ILE A 111 15.45 35.45 -0.97
N LYS A 112 14.97 36.58 -1.53
CA LYS A 112 15.49 37.11 -2.79
C LYS A 112 16.96 37.52 -2.73
N ASN A 113 17.43 38.08 -1.61
CA ASN A 113 18.85 38.39 -1.41
C ASN A 113 19.71 37.12 -1.31
N GLN A 114 19.14 35.99 -0.87
CA GLN A 114 19.79 34.68 -0.86
C GLN A 114 19.72 33.97 -2.22
N ALA A 115 18.74 34.29 -3.07
CA ALA A 115 18.55 33.74 -4.41
C ALA A 115 19.52 34.34 -5.46
N THR A 116 20.82 34.25 -5.17
CA THR A 116 21.88 34.55 -6.14
C THR A 116 22.06 33.37 -7.11
N PRO A 117 22.60 33.58 -8.33
CA PRO A 117 22.89 32.50 -9.26
C PRO A 117 23.78 31.40 -8.65
N GLU A 118 24.77 31.80 -7.84
CA GLU A 118 25.68 30.86 -7.19
C GLU A 118 24.97 30.02 -6.11
N ASN A 119 24.12 30.62 -5.28
CA ASN A 119 23.37 29.90 -4.25
C ASN A 119 22.30 28.97 -4.85
N ILE A 120 21.64 29.38 -5.95
CA ILE A 120 20.71 28.53 -6.70
C ILE A 120 21.45 27.32 -7.28
N LYS A 121 22.60 27.54 -7.93
CA LYS A 121 23.46 26.47 -8.46
C LYS A 121 24.00 25.55 -7.36
N GLN A 122 24.32 26.09 -6.19
CA GLN A 122 24.73 25.32 -5.02
C GLN A 122 23.56 24.48 -4.47
N ALA A 123 22.34 25.04 -4.41
CA ALA A 123 21.13 24.29 -4.05
C ALA A 123 20.78 23.19 -5.08
N GLN A 124 20.93 23.44 -6.38
CA GLN A 124 20.81 22.43 -7.44
C GLN A 124 21.84 21.30 -7.26
N THR A 125 23.08 21.64 -6.88
CA THR A 125 24.13 20.66 -6.57
C THR A 125 23.75 19.82 -5.34
N THR A 126 23.23 20.44 -4.27
CA THR A 126 22.73 19.73 -3.09
C THR A 126 21.58 18.78 -3.42
N VAL A 127 20.65 19.17 -4.32
CA VAL A 127 19.57 18.29 -4.80
C VAL A 127 20.13 17.09 -5.59
N GLN A 128 21.15 17.28 -6.44
CA GLN A 128 21.81 16.16 -7.14
C GLN A 128 22.54 15.21 -6.18
N GLN A 129 23.26 15.75 -5.19
CA GLN A 129 23.97 14.96 -4.18
C GLN A 129 22.98 14.15 -3.32
N ALA A 130 21.92 14.78 -2.81
CA ALA A 130 20.88 14.09 -2.06
C ALA A 130 20.14 13.02 -2.89
N GLY A 131 19.89 13.28 -4.18
CA GLY A 131 19.31 12.28 -5.09
C GLY A 131 20.26 11.09 -5.34
N THR A 132 21.57 11.33 -5.39
CA THR A 132 22.59 10.28 -5.49
C THR A 132 22.65 9.44 -4.22
N HIS A 133 22.60 10.08 -3.03
CA HIS A 133 22.55 9.39 -1.75
C HIS A 133 21.30 8.52 -1.61
N LEU A 134 20.13 9.02 -2.02
CA LEU A 134 18.88 8.28 -2.04
C LEU A 134 18.96 7.03 -2.94
N THR A 135 19.54 7.15 -4.14
CA THR A 135 19.73 6.01 -5.06
C THR A 135 20.65 4.95 -4.43
N ASN A 136 21.80 5.36 -3.88
CA ASN A 136 22.72 4.45 -3.20
C ASN A 136 22.07 3.75 -1.99
N ALA A 137 21.23 4.46 -1.22
CA ALA A 137 20.49 3.88 -0.11
C ALA A 137 19.45 2.83 -0.57
N GLN A 138 18.77 3.09 -1.70
CA GLN A 138 17.81 2.15 -2.31
C GLN A 138 18.50 0.87 -2.79
N ASP A 139 19.69 0.96 -3.38
CA ASP A 139 20.48 -0.21 -3.78
C ASP A 139 20.92 -1.07 -2.58
N VAL A 140 21.34 -0.43 -1.48
CA VAL A 140 21.69 -1.13 -0.23
C VAL A 140 20.46 -1.83 0.38
N MET A 141 19.29 -1.20 0.36
CA MET A 141 18.03 -1.82 0.79
C MET A 141 17.68 -3.04 -0.10
N HIS A 142 17.89 -2.95 -1.41
CA HIS A 142 17.64 -4.06 -2.34
C HIS A 142 18.58 -5.24 -2.08
N GLN A 143 19.87 -4.99 -1.81
CA GLN A 143 20.82 -6.03 -1.39
C GLN A 143 20.43 -6.69 -0.06
N ALA A 144 20.01 -5.90 0.93
CA ALA A 144 19.54 -6.42 2.21
C ALA A 144 18.29 -7.33 2.05
N TYR A 145 17.40 -7.02 1.09
CA TYR A 145 16.23 -7.84 0.76
C TYR A 145 16.64 -9.22 0.21
N GLN A 146 17.63 -9.27 -0.69
CA GLN A 146 18.16 -10.52 -1.24
C GLN A 146 18.79 -11.40 -0.15
N VAL A 147 19.48 -10.81 0.83
CA VAL A 147 20.05 -11.54 1.98
C VAL A 147 18.95 -12.17 2.86
N VAL A 148 17.82 -11.48 3.07
CA VAL A 148 16.67 -12.04 3.81
C VAL A 148 16.07 -13.25 3.09
N ASP A 149 15.93 -13.20 1.77
CA ASP A 149 15.35 -14.29 0.97
C ASP A 149 16.26 -15.54 0.95
N GLN A 150 17.58 -15.31 0.87
CA GLN A 150 18.59 -16.36 0.93
C GLN A 150 18.70 -17.01 2.34
N ALA A 151 18.56 -16.22 3.41
CA ALA A 151 18.45 -16.73 4.77
C ALA A 151 17.14 -17.51 5.00
N THR A 152 16.03 -17.06 4.42
CA THR A 152 14.73 -17.76 4.48
C THR A 152 14.80 -19.14 3.81
N THR A 153 15.42 -19.22 2.64
CA THR A 153 15.70 -20.48 1.92
C THR A 153 16.56 -21.43 2.76
N THR A 154 17.56 -20.89 3.47
CA THR A 154 18.44 -21.67 4.36
C THR A 154 17.67 -22.29 5.53
N VAL A 155 16.77 -21.54 6.17
CA VAL A 155 15.89 -22.05 7.24
C VAL A 155 14.96 -23.17 6.73
N GLN A 156 14.36 -23.03 5.54
CA GLN A 156 13.52 -24.07 4.95
C GLN A 156 14.29 -25.37 4.66
N SER A 157 15.48 -25.28 4.08
CA SER A 157 16.34 -26.44 3.81
C SER A 157 16.75 -27.17 5.10
N GLN A 158 17.14 -26.41 6.14
CA GLN A 158 17.53 -26.98 7.43
C GLN A 158 16.32 -27.60 8.18
N THR A 159 15.12 -27.02 8.05
CA THR A 159 13.88 -27.57 8.62
C THR A 159 13.60 -28.98 8.08
N THR A 160 13.73 -29.19 6.76
CA THR A 160 13.58 -30.52 6.15
C THR A 160 14.61 -31.54 6.68
N SER A 161 15.85 -31.10 6.90
CA SER A 161 16.91 -31.94 7.46
C SER A 161 16.62 -32.38 8.91
N THR A 162 16.08 -31.47 9.74
CA THR A 162 15.65 -31.77 11.11
C THR A 162 14.45 -32.72 11.14
N ASN A 163 13.47 -32.54 10.25
CA ASN A 163 12.32 -33.45 10.13
C ASN A 163 12.73 -34.88 9.75
N GLN A 164 13.68 -35.05 8.82
CA GLN A 164 14.21 -36.37 8.46
C GLN A 164 14.94 -37.03 9.63
N ALA A 165 15.72 -36.27 10.41
CA ALA A 165 16.39 -36.79 11.60
C ALA A 165 15.39 -37.25 12.68
N THR A 166 14.30 -36.49 12.87
CA THR A 166 13.19 -36.87 13.78
C THR A 166 12.52 -38.18 13.35
N HIS A 167 12.26 -38.36 12.05
CA HIS A 167 11.70 -39.60 11.52
C HIS A 167 12.62 -40.81 11.78
N ASN A 168 13.92 -40.66 11.51
CA ASN A 168 14.92 -41.71 11.71
C ASN A 168 15.05 -42.12 13.20
N ALA A 169 15.02 -41.16 14.12
CA ALA A 169 15.04 -41.42 15.56
C ALA A 169 13.82 -42.24 16.03
N ASN A 170 12.63 -41.96 15.48
CA ASN A 170 11.42 -42.72 15.79
C ASN A 170 11.48 -44.16 15.26
N ILE A 171 12.01 -44.39 14.05
CA ILE A 171 12.21 -45.75 13.53
C ILE A 171 13.16 -46.54 14.44
N ALA A 172 14.31 -45.97 14.83
CA ALA A 172 15.26 -46.64 15.71
C ALA A 172 14.65 -46.99 17.09
N LYS A 173 13.75 -46.13 17.60
CA LYS A 173 13.00 -46.39 18.85
C LYS A 173 12.06 -47.59 18.71
N GLN A 174 11.39 -47.74 17.56
CA GLN A 174 10.54 -48.89 17.24
C GLN A 174 11.36 -50.20 17.17
N THR A 175 12.55 -50.14 16.56
CA THR A 175 13.47 -51.28 16.43
C THR A 175 13.94 -51.80 17.78
N VAL A 176 14.28 -50.91 18.73
CA VAL A 176 14.65 -51.31 20.10
C VAL A 176 13.52 -52.07 20.80
N ALA A 177 12.27 -51.63 20.67
CA ALA A 177 11.13 -52.29 21.29
C ALA A 177 10.92 -53.73 20.76
N THR A 178 11.10 -53.92 19.45
CA THR A 178 10.98 -55.25 18.80
C THR A 178 12.09 -56.20 19.27
N ALA A 179 13.35 -55.75 19.29
CA ALA A 179 14.47 -56.56 19.76
C ALA A 179 14.37 -56.91 21.26
N GLN A 180 13.83 -55.98 22.08
CA GLN A 180 13.62 -56.18 23.52
C GLN A 180 12.60 -57.30 23.80
N SER A 181 11.58 -57.46 22.94
CA SER A 181 10.60 -58.54 23.01
C SER A 181 11.21 -59.91 22.66
N GLN A 182 12.05 -59.97 21.62
CA GLN A 182 12.69 -61.22 21.17
C GLN A 182 13.65 -61.81 22.22
N VAL A 183 14.41 -60.98 22.95
CA VAL A 183 15.24 -61.43 24.08
C VAL A 183 14.41 -62.10 25.17
N GLY A 184 13.23 -61.55 25.50
CA GLY A 184 12.35 -62.10 26.52
C GLY A 184 11.86 -63.53 26.20
N ALA A 185 11.56 -63.80 24.93
CA ALA A 185 11.15 -65.13 24.48
C ALA A 185 12.31 -66.15 24.58
N LYS A 186 13.49 -65.80 24.05
CA LYS A 186 14.65 -66.72 24.01
C LYS A 186 15.27 -66.98 25.39
N GLN A 187 15.11 -66.08 26.35
CA GLN A 187 15.56 -66.31 27.73
C GLN A 187 14.77 -67.47 28.37
N ALA A 188 13.45 -67.51 28.18
CA ALA A 188 12.59 -68.56 28.71
C ALA A 188 12.91 -69.95 28.11
N ASP A 189 13.18 -70.01 26.81
CA ASP A 189 13.59 -71.24 26.11
C ASP A 189 14.92 -71.83 26.63
N TYR A 190 15.85 -70.95 27.04
CA TYR A 190 17.14 -71.37 27.58
C TYR A 190 17.05 -71.85 29.03
N ASP A 191 16.32 -71.14 29.89
CA ASP A 191 16.28 -71.42 31.32
C ASP A 191 15.52 -72.72 31.65
N GLY A 192 14.52 -73.11 30.86
CA GLY A 192 13.73 -74.33 31.08
C GLY A 192 14.46 -75.66 30.83
N LEU A 193 15.57 -75.64 30.08
CA LEU A 193 16.28 -76.85 29.64
C LEU A 193 17.43 -77.18 30.62
N THR A 194 17.33 -78.24 31.42
CA THR A 194 18.37 -78.60 32.42
C THR A 194 18.63 -80.10 32.51
N VAL A 195 19.82 -80.51 32.99
CA VAL A 195 20.11 -81.92 33.29
C VAL A 195 19.12 -82.46 34.31
N ASP A 196 18.76 -81.67 35.32
CA ASP A 196 17.88 -82.12 36.39
C ASP A 196 16.41 -82.20 35.95
N SER A 197 15.94 -81.32 35.05
CA SER A 197 14.62 -81.52 34.43
C SER A 197 14.59 -82.79 33.56
N LEU A 198 15.63 -83.05 32.76
CA LEU A 198 15.69 -84.26 31.93
C LEU A 198 16.00 -85.56 32.70
N LYS A 199 16.77 -85.51 33.80
CA LYS A 199 16.95 -86.65 34.73
C LYS A 199 15.71 -86.89 35.57
N LYS A 200 14.99 -85.83 35.95
CA LYS A 200 13.67 -85.96 36.59
C LYS A 200 12.68 -86.54 35.60
N GLU A 201 12.71 -86.18 34.33
CA GLU A 201 11.95 -86.85 33.27
C GLU A 201 12.38 -88.31 33.07
N GLN A 202 13.68 -88.64 33.09
CA GLN A 202 14.16 -90.03 32.96
C GLN A 202 13.74 -90.90 34.15
N ALA A 203 13.92 -90.39 35.38
CA ALA A 203 13.48 -91.03 36.61
C ALA A 203 11.96 -91.15 36.67
N THR A 204 11.23 -90.10 36.26
CA THR A 204 9.76 -90.14 36.14
C THR A 204 9.34 -91.15 35.07
N ALA A 205 10.02 -91.26 33.93
CA ALA A 205 9.73 -92.25 32.89
C ALA A 205 10.03 -93.68 33.35
N GLN A 206 11.14 -93.91 34.08
CA GLN A 206 11.47 -95.21 34.65
C GLN A 206 10.50 -95.62 35.77
N GLN A 207 10.11 -94.66 36.60
CA GLN A 207 9.09 -94.83 37.63
C GLN A 207 7.70 -95.01 37.00
N LEU A 208 7.40 -94.36 35.88
CA LEU A 208 6.19 -94.54 35.07
C LEU A 208 6.17 -95.92 34.41
N VAL A 209 7.29 -96.49 33.93
CA VAL A 209 7.35 -97.89 33.48
C VAL A 209 6.99 -98.84 34.63
N ASN A 210 7.58 -98.65 35.82
CA ASN A 210 7.30 -99.51 36.97
C ASN A 210 5.86 -99.34 37.50
N GLN A 211 5.36 -98.11 37.56
CA GLN A 211 4.00 -97.78 37.96
C GLN A 211 2.98 -98.26 36.92
N THR A 212 3.24 -98.14 35.61
CA THR A 212 2.33 -98.65 34.56
C THR A 212 2.30 -100.17 34.55
N GLN A 213 3.40 -100.88 34.84
CA GLN A 213 3.37 -102.35 34.97
C GLN A 213 2.68 -102.82 36.26
N ALA A 214 2.82 -102.11 37.38
CA ALA A 214 2.05 -102.37 38.59
C ALA A 214 0.54 -102.05 38.38
N ALA A 215 0.25 -100.93 37.72
CA ALA A 215 -1.10 -100.51 37.37
C ALA A 215 -1.74 -101.43 36.32
N GLN A 216 -0.97 -102.05 35.42
CA GLN A 216 -1.45 -103.07 34.47
C GLN A 216 -2.01 -104.29 35.23
N SER A 217 -1.24 -104.83 36.18
CA SER A 217 -1.69 -105.97 37.00
C SER A 217 -2.85 -105.61 37.95
N ALA A 218 -2.83 -104.40 38.52
CA ALA A 218 -3.95 -103.89 39.32
C ALA A 218 -5.20 -103.65 38.46
N ALA A 219 -5.07 -103.10 37.25
CA ALA A 219 -6.17 -102.92 36.29
C ALA A 219 -6.74 -104.27 35.85
N GLN A 220 -5.91 -105.30 35.63
CA GLN A 220 -6.37 -106.65 35.27
C GLN A 220 -7.23 -107.28 36.37
N THR A 221 -6.85 -107.07 37.64
CA THR A 221 -7.64 -107.50 38.81
C THR A 221 -8.90 -106.64 38.96
N ASN A 222 -8.79 -105.33 38.79
CA ASN A 222 -9.90 -104.39 38.89
C ASN A 222 -10.93 -104.58 37.76
N VAL A 223 -10.56 -105.01 36.55
CA VAL A 223 -11.50 -105.42 35.50
C VAL A 223 -12.36 -106.59 35.98
N THR A 224 -11.75 -107.59 36.61
CA THR A 224 -12.46 -108.77 37.11
C THR A 224 -13.42 -108.40 38.25
N THR A 225 -12.96 -107.60 39.20
CA THR A 225 -13.80 -107.08 40.29
C THR A 225 -14.92 -106.16 39.76
N ALA A 226 -14.59 -105.20 38.88
CA ALA A 226 -15.56 -104.26 38.32
C ALA A 226 -16.59 -104.95 37.43
N ASN A 227 -16.24 -105.98 36.65
CA ASN A 227 -17.21 -106.74 35.86
C ASN A 227 -18.18 -107.54 36.74
N ASN A 228 -17.70 -108.16 37.82
CA ASN A 228 -18.58 -108.82 38.80
C ASN A 228 -19.46 -107.81 39.55
N GLN A 229 -18.92 -106.62 39.85
CA GLN A 229 -19.66 -105.55 40.50
C GLN A 229 -20.65 -104.88 39.53
N VAL A 230 -20.36 -104.84 38.22
CA VAL A 230 -21.32 -104.52 37.16
C VAL A 230 -22.44 -105.53 37.12
N ALA A 231 -22.18 -106.83 37.03
CA ALA A 231 -23.26 -107.82 36.98
C ALA A 231 -24.23 -107.66 38.16
N ASN A 232 -23.68 -107.54 39.39
CA ASN A 232 -24.49 -107.38 40.61
C ASN A 232 -25.21 -106.02 40.70
N THR A 233 -24.57 -104.92 40.32
CA THR A 233 -25.21 -103.59 40.36
C THR A 233 -26.15 -103.38 39.17
N GLN A 234 -25.89 -103.97 38.01
CA GLN A 234 -26.77 -103.97 36.85
C GLN A 234 -28.02 -104.80 37.13
N ASP A 235 -27.94 -105.94 37.81
CA ASP A 235 -29.14 -106.67 38.24
C ASP A 235 -29.90 -105.92 39.35
N ALA A 236 -29.20 -105.34 40.33
CA ALA A 236 -29.83 -104.50 41.34
C ALA A 236 -30.49 -103.25 40.72
N ALA A 237 -29.86 -102.63 39.72
CA ALA A 237 -30.38 -101.48 38.99
C ALA A 237 -31.44 -101.86 37.97
N ASN A 238 -31.39 -103.04 37.35
CA ASN A 238 -32.46 -103.55 36.50
C ASN A 238 -33.70 -103.88 37.34
N LYS A 239 -33.52 -104.36 38.58
CA LYS A 239 -34.62 -104.65 39.51
C LYS A 239 -35.16 -103.39 40.18
N ALA A 240 -34.29 -102.44 40.54
CA ALA A 240 -34.69 -101.10 40.99
C ALA A 240 -35.33 -100.30 39.86
N ALA A 241 -34.79 -100.36 38.63
CA ALA A 241 -35.40 -99.76 37.45
C ALA A 241 -36.66 -100.51 37.02
N GLN A 242 -36.82 -101.82 37.20
CA GLN A 242 -38.14 -102.45 37.03
C GLN A 242 -39.12 -102.04 38.13
N THR A 243 -38.66 -101.82 39.36
CA THR A 243 -39.52 -101.30 40.46
C THR A 243 -39.90 -99.85 40.22
N ALA A 244 -38.98 -99.02 39.74
CA ALA A 244 -39.22 -97.63 39.40
C ALA A 244 -39.84 -97.43 38.04
N THR A 245 -39.67 -98.32 37.07
CA THR A 245 -40.47 -98.40 35.85
C THR A 245 -41.84 -98.93 36.18
N SER A 246 -42.04 -99.80 37.18
CA SER A 246 -43.39 -100.19 37.65
C SER A 246 -44.04 -99.11 38.52
N ALA A 247 -43.28 -98.33 39.26
CA ALA A 247 -43.78 -97.16 40.00
C ALA A 247 -43.98 -95.96 39.07
N GLN A 248 -43.14 -95.78 38.04
CA GLN A 248 -43.39 -94.93 36.88
C GLN A 248 -44.51 -95.50 36.03
N GLN A 249 -44.76 -96.80 35.95
CA GLN A 249 -45.92 -97.32 35.22
C GLN A 249 -47.15 -97.01 36.05
N THR A 250 -47.14 -97.29 37.35
CA THR A 250 -48.24 -97.03 38.28
C THR A 250 -48.50 -95.54 38.42
N THR A 251 -47.49 -94.68 38.36
CA THR A 251 -47.64 -93.24 38.50
C THR A 251 -47.65 -92.50 37.19
N ALA A 252 -47.13 -93.02 36.08
CA ALA A 252 -47.50 -92.58 34.74
C ALA A 252 -48.87 -93.12 34.33
N ASP A 253 -49.40 -94.16 34.97
CA ASP A 253 -50.79 -94.62 34.81
C ASP A 253 -51.72 -93.90 35.80
N ALA A 254 -51.28 -93.54 37.01
CA ALA A 254 -52.00 -92.61 37.88
C ALA A 254 -51.88 -91.16 37.39
N GLN A 255 -50.79 -90.77 36.73
CA GLN A 255 -50.61 -89.49 36.02
C GLN A 255 -51.29 -89.57 34.67
N SER A 256 -51.37 -90.70 33.96
CA SER A 256 -52.20 -90.80 32.75
C SER A 256 -53.66 -91.00 33.09
N LYS A 257 -54.05 -91.44 34.29
CA LYS A 257 -55.45 -91.43 34.77
C LYS A 257 -55.81 -90.11 35.43
N GLN A 258 -54.88 -89.42 36.09
CA GLN A 258 -55.06 -88.04 36.52
C GLN A 258 -54.95 -87.08 35.37
N THR A 259 -54.11 -87.29 34.36
CA THR A 259 -53.96 -86.44 33.17
C THR A 259 -54.91 -86.89 32.08
N ALA A 260 -55.42 -88.12 32.05
CA ALA A 260 -56.67 -88.37 31.35
C ALA A 260 -57.82 -87.73 32.13
N ALA A 261 -57.91 -87.79 33.46
CA ALA A 261 -59.02 -87.10 34.15
C ALA A 261 -58.86 -85.57 34.15
N GLN A 262 -57.65 -85.02 34.14
CA GLN A 262 -57.31 -83.59 34.13
C GLN A 262 -57.35 -83.11 32.70
N ALA A 263 -56.81 -83.81 31.71
CA ALA A 263 -57.03 -83.49 30.31
C ALA A 263 -58.35 -84.02 29.76
N GLU A 264 -59.23 -84.67 30.53
CA GLU A 264 -60.66 -84.88 30.17
C GLU A 264 -61.55 -83.92 30.95
N ALA A 265 -61.18 -83.48 32.15
CA ALA A 265 -61.82 -82.35 32.83
C ALA A 265 -61.43 -81.03 32.18
N ASP A 266 -60.20 -80.91 31.72
CA ASP A 266 -59.68 -79.79 30.95
C ASP A 266 -59.89 -80.02 29.46
N LYS A 267 -60.02 -81.24 28.89
CA LYS A 267 -60.67 -81.32 27.56
C LYS A 267 -62.15 -81.09 27.64
N ALA A 268 -62.85 -81.30 28.75
CA ALA A 268 -64.27 -81.02 28.79
C ALA A 268 -64.56 -79.59 29.25
N ASN A 269 -63.74 -78.99 30.12
CA ASN A 269 -63.75 -77.56 30.44
C ASN A 269 -63.10 -76.75 29.32
N ALA A 270 -61.95 -77.14 28.74
CA ALA A 270 -61.48 -76.55 27.49
C ALA A 270 -62.48 -76.89 26.39
N ALA A 271 -62.84 -78.10 25.97
CA ALA A 271 -63.87 -78.24 24.93
C ALA A 271 -65.23 -77.58 25.27
N LYS A 272 -65.55 -77.20 26.51
CA LYS A 272 -66.63 -76.25 26.83
C LYS A 272 -66.23 -74.79 26.56
N ASP A 273 -65.11 -74.32 27.09
CA ASP A 273 -64.57 -72.96 26.98
C ASP A 273 -63.87 -72.68 25.63
N GLU A 274 -63.62 -73.72 24.86
CA GLU A 274 -62.97 -73.91 23.56
C GLU A 274 -64.03 -74.37 22.55
N ALA A 275 -65.14 -75.02 22.89
CA ALA A 275 -66.33 -74.89 22.05
C ALA A 275 -66.99 -73.52 22.25
N LYS A 276 -66.80 -72.85 23.40
CA LYS A 276 -67.21 -71.47 23.61
C LYS A 276 -66.29 -70.53 22.87
N GLN A 277 -64.97 -70.63 23.05
CA GLN A 277 -64.02 -69.86 22.26
C GLN A 277 -64.04 -70.27 20.79
N ASN A 278 -64.23 -71.53 20.39
CA ASN A 278 -64.40 -71.86 18.97
C ASN A 278 -65.75 -71.39 18.44
N ASN A 279 -66.80 -71.25 19.24
CA ASN A 279 -68.03 -70.61 18.78
C ASN A 279 -67.84 -69.08 18.64
N ASP A 280 -67.34 -68.42 19.69
CA ASP A 280 -67.08 -66.98 19.73
C ASP A 280 -65.98 -66.57 18.74
N ALA A 281 -64.98 -67.43 18.51
CA ALA A 281 -63.87 -67.24 17.56
C ALA A 281 -64.14 -67.86 16.19
N ALA A 282 -65.09 -68.78 15.98
CA ALA A 282 -65.63 -69.01 14.65
C ALA A 282 -66.48 -67.81 14.23
N ILE A 283 -67.21 -67.17 15.15
CA ILE A 283 -67.90 -65.90 14.90
C ILE A 283 -66.86 -64.79 14.62
N ALA A 284 -65.78 -64.69 15.40
CA ALA A 284 -64.72 -63.72 15.14
C ALA A 284 -63.93 -64.03 13.84
N GLN A 285 -63.64 -65.30 13.54
CA GLN A 285 -62.99 -65.71 12.28
C GLN A 285 -63.91 -65.56 11.07
N GLN A 286 -65.23 -65.73 11.22
CA GLN A 286 -66.20 -65.37 10.18
C GLN A 286 -66.12 -63.86 9.91
N ASN A 287 -66.16 -63.04 10.96
CA ASN A 287 -66.10 -61.58 10.83
C ASN A 287 -64.73 -61.08 10.32
N GLN A 288 -63.64 -61.75 10.68
CA GLN A 288 -62.28 -61.42 10.25
C GLN A 288 -62.02 -61.93 8.83
N ALA A 289 -62.42 -63.15 8.47
CA ALA A 289 -62.33 -63.66 7.10
C ALA A 289 -63.19 -62.85 6.13
N GLN A 290 -64.32 -62.29 6.60
CA GLN A 290 -65.12 -61.30 5.85
C GLN A 290 -64.30 -60.02 5.64
N LYS A 291 -63.76 -59.42 6.72
CA LYS A 291 -62.87 -58.24 6.64
C LYS A 291 -61.62 -58.41 5.76
N ASP A 292 -61.03 -59.60 5.75
CA ASP A 292 -59.81 -59.89 4.98
C ASP A 292 -60.13 -60.14 3.51
N LEU A 293 -61.31 -60.69 3.20
CA LEU A 293 -61.86 -60.69 1.85
C LEU A 293 -62.18 -59.26 1.37
N ASP A 294 -62.81 -58.45 2.23
CA ASP A 294 -63.18 -57.06 1.94
C ASP A 294 -61.94 -56.13 1.77
N ASN A 295 -60.76 -56.54 2.25
CA ASN A 295 -59.49 -55.80 2.13
C ASN A 295 -58.61 -56.23 0.93
N LEU A 296 -58.94 -57.32 0.24
CA LEU A 296 -58.31 -57.71 -1.04
C LEU A 296 -58.85 -56.84 -2.19
N ASP A 297 -58.77 -55.52 -2.01
CA ASP A 297 -59.30 -54.52 -2.94
C ASP A 297 -58.33 -54.28 -4.11
N ALA A 298 -58.81 -54.60 -5.31
CA ALA A 298 -58.12 -54.29 -6.56
C ALA A 298 -57.88 -52.77 -6.73
N GLY A 299 -58.75 -51.93 -6.18
CA GLY A 299 -58.64 -50.47 -6.20
C GLY A 299 -57.35 -49.97 -5.57
N LYS A 300 -57.08 -50.31 -4.30
CA LYS A 300 -55.87 -49.91 -3.58
C LYS A 300 -54.57 -50.41 -4.22
N LEU A 301 -54.50 -51.67 -4.64
CA LEU A 301 -53.30 -52.21 -5.31
C LEU A 301 -53.08 -51.57 -6.69
N THR A 302 -54.16 -51.29 -7.43
CA THR A 302 -54.09 -50.55 -8.70
C THR A 302 -53.68 -49.11 -8.48
N GLN A 303 -54.17 -48.44 -7.43
CA GLN A 303 -53.75 -47.09 -7.06
C GLN A 303 -52.24 -47.05 -6.76
N GLN A 304 -51.72 -47.96 -5.93
CA GLN A 304 -50.31 -48.00 -5.58
C GLN A 304 -49.41 -48.33 -6.78
N ALA A 305 -49.89 -49.18 -7.71
CA ALA A 305 -49.24 -49.43 -8.99
C ALA A 305 -49.22 -48.17 -9.88
N ASN A 306 -50.32 -47.42 -9.96
CA ASN A 306 -50.45 -46.20 -10.75
C ASN A 306 -49.59 -45.05 -10.18
N GLU A 307 -49.54 -44.89 -8.86
CA GLU A 307 -48.67 -43.92 -8.18
C GLU A 307 -47.18 -44.24 -8.43
N THR A 308 -46.79 -45.52 -8.33
CA THR A 308 -45.41 -45.95 -8.61
C THR A 308 -45.07 -45.81 -10.10
N GLN A 309 -46.00 -46.10 -11.01
CA GLN A 309 -45.85 -45.87 -12.45
C GLN A 309 -45.71 -44.37 -12.76
N THR A 310 -46.50 -43.51 -12.12
CA THR A 310 -46.39 -42.05 -12.23
C THR A 310 -45.03 -41.56 -11.74
N ALA A 311 -44.53 -42.10 -10.62
CA ALA A 311 -43.20 -41.77 -10.10
C ALA A 311 -42.06 -42.21 -11.04
N ILE A 312 -42.21 -43.36 -11.71
CA ILE A 312 -41.30 -43.84 -12.76
C ILE A 312 -41.30 -42.90 -13.97
N ASP A 313 -42.48 -42.48 -14.43
CA ASP A 313 -42.59 -41.64 -15.62
C ASP A 313 -42.13 -40.20 -15.35
N GLN A 314 -42.41 -39.64 -14.17
CA GLN A 314 -41.78 -38.41 -13.70
C GLN A 314 -40.26 -38.57 -13.51
N GLY A 315 -39.80 -39.75 -13.07
CA GLY A 315 -38.37 -40.09 -12.97
C GLY A 315 -37.67 -40.07 -14.33
N LYS A 316 -38.29 -40.62 -15.38
CA LYS A 316 -37.82 -40.54 -16.76
C LYS A 316 -37.78 -39.10 -17.27
N GLN A 317 -38.83 -38.31 -17.02
CA GLN A 317 -38.88 -36.89 -17.42
C GLN A 317 -37.76 -36.10 -16.73
N ASN A 318 -37.61 -36.24 -15.41
CA ASN A 318 -36.54 -35.58 -14.64
C ASN A 318 -35.12 -35.97 -15.12
N ILE A 319 -34.93 -37.21 -15.59
CA ILE A 319 -33.70 -37.66 -16.23
C ILE A 319 -33.49 -36.93 -17.56
N SER A 320 -34.51 -36.89 -18.43
CA SER A 320 -34.47 -36.17 -19.72
C SER A 320 -34.14 -34.68 -19.52
N ASP A 321 -34.82 -34.00 -18.61
CA ASP A 321 -34.61 -32.58 -18.31
C ASP A 321 -33.21 -32.31 -17.76
N THR A 322 -32.69 -33.23 -16.93
CA THR A 322 -31.31 -33.16 -16.40
C THR A 322 -30.28 -33.42 -17.51
N GLN A 323 -30.54 -34.33 -18.45
CA GLN A 323 -29.69 -34.57 -19.62
C GLN A 323 -29.70 -33.37 -20.59
N GLN A 324 -30.85 -32.74 -20.82
CA GLN A 324 -30.95 -31.53 -21.64
C GLN A 324 -30.21 -30.36 -20.99
N SER A 325 -30.37 -30.18 -19.67
CA SER A 325 -29.63 -29.18 -18.88
C SER A 325 -28.12 -29.43 -18.92
N LEU A 326 -27.68 -30.69 -18.84
CA LEU A 326 -26.28 -31.08 -18.95
C LEU A 326 -25.71 -30.77 -20.35
N SER A 327 -26.47 -31.07 -21.41
CA SER A 327 -26.09 -30.77 -22.80
C SER A 327 -25.97 -29.26 -23.05
N GLN A 328 -26.93 -28.47 -22.56
CA GLN A 328 -26.87 -27.00 -22.64
C GLN A 328 -25.70 -26.43 -21.84
N THR A 329 -25.45 -26.93 -20.63
CA THR A 329 -24.34 -26.48 -19.78
C THR A 329 -22.99 -26.85 -20.40
N THR A 330 -22.89 -28.02 -21.05
CA THR A 330 -21.71 -28.45 -21.80
C THR A 330 -21.45 -27.54 -23.00
N THR A 331 -22.50 -27.17 -23.75
CA THR A 331 -22.41 -26.20 -24.86
C THR A 331 -21.99 -24.81 -24.36
N ASN A 332 -22.56 -24.35 -23.25
CA ASN A 332 -22.19 -23.10 -22.61
C ASN A 332 -20.72 -23.12 -22.14
N LYS A 333 -20.23 -24.26 -21.62
CA LYS A 333 -18.82 -24.43 -21.26
C LYS A 333 -17.91 -24.34 -22.49
N ALA A 334 -18.24 -25.03 -23.58
CA ALA A 334 -17.45 -24.95 -24.82
C ALA A 334 -17.37 -23.52 -25.38
N ASN A 335 -18.42 -22.71 -25.21
CA ASN A 335 -18.40 -21.29 -25.56
C ASN A 335 -17.57 -20.46 -24.56
N ALA A 336 -17.59 -20.77 -23.27
CA ALA A 336 -16.70 -20.15 -22.28
C ALA A 336 -15.22 -20.52 -22.49
N ASP A 337 -14.93 -21.75 -22.93
CA ASP A 337 -13.57 -22.20 -23.30
C ASP A 337 -13.04 -21.36 -24.49
N LYS A 338 -13.88 -21.12 -25.51
CA LYS A 338 -13.57 -20.22 -26.63
C LYS A 338 -13.38 -18.76 -26.19
N ASP A 339 -14.21 -18.26 -25.28
CA ASP A 339 -14.07 -16.89 -24.76
C ASP A 339 -12.75 -16.73 -23.97
N VAL A 340 -12.39 -17.70 -23.11
CA VAL A 340 -11.08 -17.73 -22.44
C VAL A 340 -9.92 -17.71 -23.44
N ALA A 341 -10.00 -18.49 -24.52
CA ALA A 341 -8.99 -18.44 -25.59
C ALA A 341 -8.91 -17.06 -26.25
N ASN A 342 -10.04 -16.47 -26.64
CA ASN A 342 -10.11 -15.14 -27.24
C ASN A 342 -9.57 -14.05 -26.30
N LYS A 343 -9.92 -14.06 -25.01
CA LYS A 343 -9.39 -13.11 -24.03
C LYS A 343 -7.89 -13.32 -23.76
N THR A 344 -7.38 -14.54 -23.89
CA THR A 344 -5.93 -14.83 -23.81
C THR A 344 -5.18 -14.21 -25.00
N THR A 345 -5.75 -14.28 -26.21
CA THR A 345 -5.22 -13.56 -27.38
C THR A 345 -5.25 -12.04 -27.15
N ASN A 346 -6.35 -11.49 -26.61
CA ASN A 346 -6.44 -10.06 -26.34
C ASN A 346 -5.39 -9.57 -25.32
N VAL A 347 -5.12 -10.35 -24.26
CA VAL A 347 -4.02 -10.06 -23.30
C VAL A 347 -2.67 -10.04 -24.03
N THR A 348 -2.42 -11.00 -24.91
CA THR A 348 -1.19 -11.07 -25.71
C THR A 348 -1.03 -9.84 -26.60
N THR A 349 -2.09 -9.45 -27.33
CA THR A 349 -2.11 -8.25 -28.17
C THR A 349 -1.88 -6.97 -27.35
N ALA A 350 -2.51 -6.83 -26.19
CA ALA A 350 -2.33 -5.66 -25.32
C ALA A 350 -0.91 -5.57 -24.74
N ASN A 351 -0.31 -6.69 -24.33
CA ASN A 351 1.08 -6.74 -23.86
C ASN A 351 2.08 -6.41 -24.98
N ASN A 352 1.80 -6.82 -26.23
CA ASN A 352 2.59 -6.41 -27.39
C ASN A 352 2.47 -4.90 -27.65
N ALA A 353 1.27 -4.31 -27.49
CA ALA A 353 1.05 -2.87 -27.59
C ALA A 353 1.80 -2.08 -26.50
N VAL A 354 1.84 -2.57 -25.26
CA VAL A 354 2.67 -2.00 -24.18
C VAL A 354 4.15 -2.01 -24.57
N SER A 355 4.63 -3.13 -25.12
CA SER A 355 6.03 -3.28 -25.54
C SER A 355 6.39 -2.31 -26.67
N GLN A 356 5.52 -2.16 -27.67
CA GLN A 356 5.71 -1.19 -28.75
C GLN A 356 5.66 0.25 -28.24
N ALA A 357 4.73 0.60 -27.35
CA ALA A 357 4.64 1.92 -26.75
C ALA A 357 5.89 2.26 -25.91
N GLN A 358 6.46 1.28 -25.20
CA GLN A 358 7.70 1.45 -24.45
C GLN A 358 8.90 1.72 -25.39
N ASN A 359 8.99 1.01 -26.52
CA ASN A 359 10.01 1.27 -27.55
C ASN A 359 9.87 2.67 -28.15
N ASN A 360 8.63 3.15 -28.36
CA ASN A 360 8.37 4.51 -28.83
C ASN A 360 8.81 5.57 -27.81
N VAL A 361 8.57 5.34 -26.50
CA VAL A 361 9.09 6.20 -25.42
C VAL A 361 10.62 6.25 -25.45
N ASN A 362 11.30 5.10 -25.47
CA ASN A 362 12.77 5.04 -25.50
C ASN A 362 13.36 5.79 -26.71
N SER A 363 12.70 5.67 -27.88
CA SER A 363 13.06 6.39 -29.10
C SER A 363 12.86 7.90 -28.94
N ALA A 364 11.73 8.34 -28.40
CA ALA A 364 11.44 9.76 -28.16
C ALA A 364 12.39 10.39 -27.12
N THR A 365 12.78 9.65 -26.07
CA THR A 365 13.80 10.07 -25.10
C THR A 365 15.16 10.28 -25.78
N THR A 366 15.55 9.38 -26.69
CA THR A 366 16.80 9.50 -27.45
C THR A 366 16.78 10.76 -28.33
N VAL A 367 15.67 11.00 -29.05
CA VAL A 367 15.50 12.22 -29.87
C VAL A 367 15.55 13.48 -29.02
N GLN A 368 14.92 13.50 -27.84
CA GLN A 368 14.94 14.63 -26.91
C GLN A 368 16.35 14.94 -26.39
N SER A 369 17.14 13.91 -26.05
CA SER A 369 18.53 14.06 -25.58
C SER A 369 19.46 14.57 -26.70
N ASN A 370 19.30 14.06 -27.92
CA ASN A 370 20.02 14.55 -29.09
C ASN A 370 19.67 16.01 -29.43
N ALA A 371 18.40 16.39 -29.33
CA ALA A 371 17.96 17.77 -29.52
C ALA A 371 18.52 18.71 -28.44
N GLN A 372 18.58 18.27 -27.18
CA GLN A 372 19.21 19.03 -26.09
C GLN A 372 20.72 19.22 -26.33
N THR A 373 21.43 18.17 -26.72
CA THR A 373 22.86 18.22 -27.06
C THR A 373 23.11 19.21 -28.20
N THR A 374 22.26 19.19 -29.23
CA THR A 374 22.32 20.13 -30.36
C THR A 374 22.11 21.57 -29.89
N LEU A 375 21.13 21.83 -29.02
CA LEU A 375 20.89 23.17 -28.47
C LEU A 375 22.11 23.69 -27.71
N ASN A 376 22.72 22.87 -26.85
CA ASN A 376 23.91 23.24 -26.07
C ASN A 376 25.08 23.63 -27.01
N GLN A 377 25.29 22.87 -28.10
CA GLN A 377 26.32 23.19 -29.10
C GLN A 377 26.05 24.52 -29.83
N ARG A 378 24.78 24.85 -30.12
CA ARG A 378 24.42 26.14 -30.74
C ARG A 378 24.52 27.30 -29.76
N GLN A 379 24.21 27.09 -28.47
CA GLN A 379 24.45 28.07 -27.42
C GLN A 379 25.94 28.41 -27.28
N GLN A 380 26.82 27.40 -27.30
CA GLN A 380 28.27 27.62 -27.25
C GLN A 380 28.75 28.43 -28.46
N ALA A 381 28.35 28.07 -29.68
CA ALA A 381 28.74 28.80 -30.90
C ALA A 381 28.29 30.28 -30.89
N VAL A 382 27.13 30.58 -30.29
CA VAL A 382 26.67 31.97 -30.07
C VAL A 382 27.56 32.69 -29.06
N ALA A 383 27.89 32.05 -27.94
CA ALA A 383 28.79 32.62 -26.92
C ALA A 383 30.21 32.88 -27.47
N ASP A 384 30.75 31.95 -28.26
CA ASP A 384 32.09 32.08 -28.89
C ASP A 384 32.14 33.28 -29.85
N LEU A 385 31.10 33.46 -30.68
CA LEU A 385 30.98 34.60 -31.60
C LEU A 385 30.73 35.92 -30.87
N GLN A 386 29.98 35.92 -29.77
CA GLN A 386 29.82 37.08 -28.90
C GLN A 386 31.14 37.49 -28.24
N SER A 387 31.94 36.51 -27.79
CA SER A 387 33.28 36.75 -27.23
C SER A 387 34.23 37.32 -28.28
N GLN A 388 34.22 36.79 -29.51
CA GLN A 388 35.03 37.33 -30.62
C GLN A 388 34.65 38.77 -30.99
N LEU A 389 33.35 39.11 -30.99
CA LEU A 389 32.90 40.49 -31.21
C LEU A 389 33.29 41.42 -30.06
N ALA A 390 33.23 40.96 -28.81
CA ALA A 390 33.64 41.73 -27.64
C ALA A 390 35.16 42.00 -27.58
N ALA A 391 35.98 41.14 -28.20
CA ALA A 391 37.43 41.28 -28.30
C ALA A 391 37.90 42.32 -29.34
N MET A 392 37.00 42.84 -30.19
CA MET A 392 37.36 43.78 -31.25
C MET A 392 37.40 45.23 -30.71
N PRO A 393 38.53 45.93 -30.78
CA PRO A 393 38.62 47.33 -30.34
C PRO A 393 37.77 48.22 -31.25
N THR A 394 37.31 49.37 -30.75
CA THR A 394 36.54 50.35 -31.54
C THR A 394 37.24 51.70 -31.57
N LEU A 395 37.77 52.09 -32.74
CA LEU A 395 38.48 53.36 -32.92
C LEU A 395 37.54 54.57 -32.88
N LYS A 396 37.92 55.58 -32.12
CA LYS A 396 37.26 56.88 -31.95
C LYS A 396 38.24 57.99 -32.32
N VAL A 397 38.21 58.42 -33.58
CA VAL A 397 39.15 59.40 -34.13
C VAL A 397 38.38 60.56 -34.74
N ASP A 398 38.78 61.80 -34.44
CA ASP A 398 38.29 62.97 -35.19
C ASP A 398 38.94 62.98 -36.57
N LYS A 399 38.16 62.60 -37.60
CA LYS A 399 38.61 62.61 -39.00
C LYS A 399 39.18 63.96 -39.42
N VAL A 400 38.54 65.07 -39.07
CA VAL A 400 38.95 66.41 -39.51
C VAL A 400 40.24 66.84 -38.83
N GLY A 401 40.42 66.44 -37.57
CA GLY A 401 41.68 66.62 -36.86
C GLY A 401 42.81 65.75 -37.44
N TRP A 402 42.51 64.50 -37.79
CA TRP A 402 43.46 63.57 -38.38
C TRP A 402 43.96 64.04 -39.75
N GLU A 403 43.05 64.51 -40.62
CA GLU A 403 43.40 65.07 -41.93
C GLU A 403 44.33 66.29 -41.81
N LYS A 404 44.17 67.11 -40.78
CA LYS A 404 45.08 68.23 -40.47
C LYS A 404 46.42 67.78 -39.90
N ALA A 405 46.44 66.69 -39.12
CA ALA A 405 47.67 66.11 -38.60
C ALA A 405 48.53 65.55 -39.76
N VAL A 406 47.91 64.85 -40.71
CA VAL A 406 48.60 64.21 -41.85
C VAL A 406 48.92 65.20 -42.99
N ASN A 407 47.95 66.00 -43.44
CA ASN A 407 48.09 66.82 -44.66
C ASN A 407 48.54 68.26 -44.40
N GLY A 408 48.54 68.72 -43.15
CA GLY A 408 48.90 70.08 -42.78
C GLY A 408 47.74 70.96 -42.28
N LEU A 409 48.08 72.07 -41.63
CA LEU A 409 47.08 73.02 -41.09
C LEU A 409 46.48 73.97 -42.13
N VAL A 410 47.10 74.07 -43.31
CA VAL A 410 46.68 74.93 -44.44
C VAL A 410 46.86 74.19 -45.76
N PRO A 411 46.11 74.54 -46.82
CA PRO A 411 46.27 73.98 -48.16
C PRO A 411 47.69 74.12 -48.74
N GLY A 412 48.10 73.16 -49.59
CA GLY A 412 49.47 73.06 -50.09
C GLY A 412 49.94 74.23 -50.97
N ASP A 413 49.04 74.92 -51.65
CA ASP A 413 49.34 76.15 -52.40
C ASP A 413 49.78 77.29 -51.47
N GLN A 414 49.21 77.38 -50.26
CA GLN A 414 49.66 78.31 -49.23
C GLN A 414 51.03 77.94 -48.68
N ILE A 415 51.35 76.64 -48.57
CA ILE A 415 52.67 76.15 -48.13
C ILE A 415 53.74 76.50 -49.17
N VAL A 416 53.47 76.29 -50.47
CA VAL A 416 54.38 76.65 -51.57
C VAL A 416 54.62 78.16 -51.68
N ALA A 417 53.68 78.98 -51.19
CA ALA A 417 53.80 80.45 -51.15
C ALA A 417 54.56 81.00 -49.93
N MET A 418 54.92 80.17 -48.94
CA MET A 418 55.66 80.60 -47.75
C MET A 418 57.15 80.83 -48.05
N THR A 419 57.74 81.84 -47.40
CA THR A 419 59.20 81.91 -47.24
C THR A 419 59.70 80.84 -46.27
N ASP A 420 60.98 80.48 -46.32
CA ASP A 420 61.59 79.49 -45.41
C ASP A 420 61.27 79.76 -43.92
N ALA A 421 61.26 81.03 -43.51
CA ALA A 421 60.97 81.44 -42.14
C ALA A 421 59.48 81.26 -41.76
N GLU A 422 58.56 81.46 -42.71
CA GLU A 422 57.13 81.22 -42.53
C GLU A 422 56.84 79.72 -42.51
N TYR A 423 57.48 78.94 -43.39
CA TYR A 423 57.41 77.48 -43.40
C TYR A 423 57.92 76.88 -42.08
N GLU A 424 59.06 77.32 -41.58
CA GLU A 424 59.61 76.91 -40.28
C GLU A 424 58.66 77.20 -39.10
N ALA A 425 58.00 78.36 -39.12
CA ALA A 425 57.02 78.74 -38.09
C ALA A 425 55.70 77.95 -38.22
N TYR A 426 55.28 77.65 -39.45
CA TYR A 426 54.14 76.78 -39.76
C TYR A 426 54.41 75.33 -39.32
N TYR A 427 55.56 74.77 -39.72
CA TYR A 427 55.97 73.40 -39.41
C TYR A 427 56.00 73.14 -37.91
N LYS A 428 56.53 74.07 -37.12
CA LYS A 428 56.50 73.98 -35.64
C LYS A 428 55.08 73.94 -35.06
N LYS A 429 54.14 74.71 -35.60
CA LYS A 429 52.72 74.66 -35.19
C LYS A 429 52.06 73.36 -35.60
N TRP A 430 52.34 72.88 -36.82
CA TRP A 430 51.80 71.62 -37.34
C TRP A 430 52.29 70.41 -36.54
N VAL A 431 53.58 70.35 -36.20
CA VAL A 431 54.15 69.30 -35.33
C VAL A 431 53.58 69.34 -33.90
N VAL A 432 53.30 70.53 -33.34
CA VAL A 432 52.59 70.63 -32.05
C VAL A 432 51.16 70.10 -32.18
N TYR A 433 50.44 70.49 -33.22
CA TYR A 433 49.08 70.02 -33.48
C TYR A 433 49.00 68.49 -33.65
N GLY A 434 49.94 67.88 -34.39
CA GLY A 434 50.03 66.43 -34.54
C GLY A 434 50.21 65.71 -33.20
N ARG A 435 51.05 66.24 -32.29
CA ARG A 435 51.21 65.68 -30.94
C ARG A 435 49.97 65.85 -30.05
N GLU A 436 49.29 67.00 -30.13
CA GLU A 436 48.03 67.21 -29.41
C GLU A 436 46.93 66.27 -29.93
N PHE A 437 46.83 66.11 -31.25
CA PHE A 437 45.92 65.16 -31.91
C PHE A 437 46.21 63.71 -31.48
N LEU A 438 47.47 63.28 -31.46
CA LEU A 438 47.86 61.96 -30.96
C LEU A 438 47.44 61.79 -29.49
N GLY A 439 47.76 62.75 -28.62
CA GLY A 439 47.44 62.66 -27.19
C GLY A 439 45.93 62.54 -26.91
N VAL A 440 45.11 63.30 -27.62
CA VAL A 440 43.64 63.20 -27.54
C VAL A 440 43.15 61.87 -28.13
N THR A 441 43.72 61.43 -29.25
CA THR A 441 43.32 60.18 -29.91
C THR A 441 43.66 58.98 -29.03
N TYR A 442 44.87 58.90 -28.47
CA TYR A 442 45.29 57.87 -27.53
C TYR A 442 44.33 57.75 -26.33
N LEU A 443 44.01 58.86 -25.67
CA LEU A 443 43.10 58.87 -24.52
C LEU A 443 41.66 58.45 -24.86
N ASN A 444 41.19 58.71 -26.09
CA ASN A 444 39.89 58.27 -26.57
C ASN A 444 39.84 56.78 -26.95
N ASN A 445 41.01 56.17 -27.10
CA ASN A 445 41.25 54.82 -27.62
C ASN A 445 42.11 54.01 -26.62
N PRO A 446 41.61 53.72 -25.40
CA PRO A 446 42.31 52.84 -24.48
C PRO A 446 42.26 51.39 -24.96
N PHE A 447 43.33 50.64 -24.69
CA PHE A 447 43.34 49.19 -24.88
C PHE A 447 42.30 48.49 -23.99
N SER A 448 41.81 47.33 -24.43
CA SER A 448 40.92 46.45 -23.67
C SER A 448 41.18 44.99 -24.01
N SER A 449 41.39 44.15 -23.00
CA SER A 449 41.56 42.70 -23.13
C SER A 449 40.26 41.93 -22.91
N THR A 450 40.28 40.62 -23.20
CA THR A 450 39.23 39.69 -22.81
C THR A 450 39.76 38.62 -21.84
N ALA A 451 38.87 38.02 -21.04
CA ALA A 451 39.28 36.97 -20.09
C ALA A 451 40.03 35.78 -20.74
N PRO A 452 39.72 35.32 -21.98
CA PRO A 452 40.57 34.38 -22.71
C PRO A 452 42.01 34.90 -22.97
N ASP A 453 42.18 36.18 -23.28
CA ASP A 453 43.48 36.81 -23.54
C ASP A 453 44.32 36.90 -22.28
N ASP A 454 43.72 37.33 -21.16
CA ASP A 454 44.38 37.47 -19.85
C ASP A 454 44.88 36.11 -19.31
N ASN A 455 44.16 35.04 -19.62
CA ASN A 455 44.46 33.68 -19.16
C ASN A 455 45.41 32.91 -20.07
N THR A 456 45.63 33.36 -21.31
CA THR A 456 46.54 32.72 -22.28
C THR A 456 47.95 33.24 -22.06
N LYS A 457 48.87 32.40 -21.56
CA LYS A 457 50.22 32.80 -21.12
C LYS A 457 51.33 32.07 -21.87
N PHE A 458 52.42 32.79 -22.13
CA PHE A 458 53.63 32.31 -22.78
C PHE A 458 54.85 32.58 -21.91
N THR A 459 55.80 31.65 -21.91
CA THR A 459 57.12 31.76 -21.25
C THR A 459 58.26 31.94 -22.26
N ASN A 460 57.96 31.87 -23.56
CA ASN A 460 58.88 32.06 -24.66
C ASN A 460 58.09 32.48 -25.91
N ILE A 461 58.63 33.39 -26.73
CA ILE A 461 57.99 33.87 -27.95
C ILE A 461 57.65 32.74 -28.95
N ASN A 462 58.48 31.69 -28.99
CA ASN A 462 58.28 30.50 -29.83
C ASN A 462 57.10 29.61 -29.37
N GLN A 463 56.37 29.98 -28.30
CA GLN A 463 55.14 29.31 -27.88
C GLN A 463 53.88 29.89 -28.55
N LEU A 464 53.99 31.01 -29.28
CA LEU A 464 52.92 31.52 -30.11
C LEU A 464 52.61 30.53 -31.23
N THR A 465 51.40 29.96 -31.19
CA THR A 465 50.92 29.03 -32.20
C THR A 465 50.47 29.78 -33.46
N LYS A 466 50.40 29.08 -34.61
CA LYS A 466 49.86 29.64 -35.87
C LYS A 466 48.51 30.34 -35.67
N LYS A 467 47.63 29.80 -34.82
CA LYS A 467 46.32 30.41 -34.52
C LYS A 467 46.43 31.74 -33.75
N GLN A 468 47.41 31.87 -32.85
CA GLN A 468 47.63 33.10 -32.11
C GLN A 468 48.28 34.17 -32.99
N TYR A 469 49.15 33.79 -33.93
CA TYR A 469 49.61 34.69 -34.99
C TYR A 469 48.48 35.13 -35.93
N GLU A 470 47.64 34.20 -36.40
CA GLU A 470 46.42 34.52 -37.16
C GLU A 470 45.52 35.48 -36.38
N GLU A 471 45.36 35.27 -35.07
CA GLU A 471 44.58 36.14 -34.19
C GLU A 471 45.19 37.55 -34.03
N LEU A 472 46.51 37.67 -33.88
CA LEU A 472 47.22 38.95 -33.81
C LEU A 472 47.13 39.73 -35.13
N VAL A 473 47.31 39.08 -36.29
CA VAL A 473 47.11 39.73 -37.59
C VAL A 473 45.65 40.14 -37.77
N ASN A 474 44.69 39.29 -37.39
CA ASN A 474 43.26 39.65 -37.44
C ASN A 474 42.94 40.88 -36.58
N TYR A 475 43.54 40.96 -35.39
CA TYR A 475 43.39 42.08 -34.47
C TYR A 475 43.95 43.39 -35.06
N ALA A 476 45.20 43.37 -35.53
CA ALA A 476 45.84 44.51 -36.18
C ALA A 476 45.10 44.99 -37.43
N LEU A 477 44.75 44.05 -38.31
CA LEU A 477 44.02 44.30 -39.53
C LEU A 477 42.63 44.90 -39.25
N ASN A 478 41.95 44.49 -38.17
CA ASN A 478 40.69 45.10 -37.78
C ASN A 478 40.84 46.60 -37.44
N ILE A 479 41.86 46.95 -36.65
CA ILE A 479 42.20 48.33 -36.27
C ILE A 479 42.52 49.15 -37.53
N VAL A 480 43.42 48.65 -38.38
CA VAL A 480 43.83 49.32 -39.63
C VAL A 480 42.64 49.53 -40.57
N ASN A 481 41.70 48.58 -40.68
CA ASN A 481 40.50 48.77 -41.49
C ASN A 481 39.49 49.76 -40.89
N GLN A 482 39.41 49.88 -39.56
CA GLN A 482 38.63 50.96 -38.93
C GLN A 482 39.23 52.32 -39.27
N ALA A 483 40.56 52.45 -39.14
CA ALA A 483 41.30 53.65 -39.51
C ALA A 483 41.06 54.02 -40.99
N ARG A 484 41.19 53.05 -41.91
CA ARG A 484 40.86 53.21 -43.35
C ARG A 484 39.44 53.72 -43.62
N ARG A 485 38.43 53.16 -42.95
CA ARG A 485 37.02 53.60 -43.09
C ARG A 485 36.83 55.03 -42.60
N ILE A 486 37.37 55.37 -41.43
CA ILE A 486 37.31 56.73 -40.87
C ILE A 486 37.97 57.74 -41.81
N TRP A 487 39.15 57.43 -42.33
CA TRP A 487 39.91 58.30 -43.24
C TRP A 487 39.20 58.54 -44.58
N ARG A 488 38.70 57.48 -45.23
CA ARG A 488 37.94 57.62 -46.48
C ARG A 488 36.55 58.21 -46.28
N GLY A 489 36.01 58.18 -45.05
CA GLY A 489 34.63 58.56 -44.76
C GLY A 489 33.61 57.58 -45.35
N ASP A 490 33.99 56.31 -45.53
CA ASP A 490 33.15 55.27 -46.15
C ASP A 490 32.93 54.06 -45.22
N ASN A 491 31.94 53.24 -45.59
CA ASN A 491 31.67 51.95 -44.95
C ASN A 491 32.21 50.77 -45.78
N ASN A 492 33.16 51.01 -46.69
CA ASN A 492 33.67 49.97 -47.58
C ASN A 492 34.68 49.09 -46.81
N GLU A 493 34.26 47.87 -46.47
CA GLU A 493 35.21 46.82 -46.10
C GLU A 493 36.00 46.40 -47.36
N LEU A 494 37.31 46.18 -47.20
CA LEU A 494 38.13 45.60 -48.27
C LEU A 494 37.61 44.20 -48.60
N LYS A 495 37.44 43.90 -49.89
CA LYS A 495 36.71 42.72 -50.37
C LYS A 495 37.35 41.40 -49.95
N THR A 496 38.69 41.40 -49.86
CA THR A 496 39.50 40.30 -49.36
C THR A 496 40.67 40.88 -48.58
N GLN A 497 40.92 40.30 -47.41
CA GLN A 497 41.99 40.71 -46.51
C GLN A 497 42.63 39.45 -45.97
N THR A 498 43.94 39.32 -46.15
CA THR A 498 44.53 38.00 -46.30
C THR A 498 45.83 37.94 -45.50
N ILE A 499 45.89 37.00 -44.54
CA ILE A 499 46.95 36.91 -43.52
C ILE A 499 48.23 36.27 -44.09
N ASP A 500 49.23 37.07 -44.42
CA ASP A 500 50.51 36.64 -45.00
C ASP A 500 51.61 36.50 -43.94
N MET A 501 51.50 35.44 -43.14
CA MET A 501 52.45 35.13 -42.07
C MET A 501 53.85 34.75 -42.56
N VAL A 502 53.98 34.28 -43.80
CA VAL A 502 55.23 33.69 -44.30
C VAL A 502 56.22 34.80 -44.65
N LEU A 503 55.76 35.81 -45.40
CA LEU A 503 56.55 37.00 -45.72
C LEU A 503 56.98 37.75 -44.45
N ALA A 504 56.06 37.96 -43.51
CA ALA A 504 56.37 38.60 -42.22
C ALA A 504 57.42 37.83 -41.41
N SER A 505 57.33 36.49 -41.38
CA SER A 505 58.29 35.65 -40.65
C SER A 505 59.70 35.77 -41.23
N ASP A 506 59.83 35.81 -42.56
CA ASP A 506 61.13 36.01 -43.21
C ASP A 506 61.71 37.41 -42.95
N ALA A 507 60.87 38.46 -42.97
CA ALA A 507 61.29 39.82 -42.61
C ALA A 507 61.85 39.87 -41.18
N ALA A 508 61.13 39.36 -40.19
CA ALA A 508 61.61 39.28 -38.80
C ALA A 508 62.84 38.37 -38.63
N GLN A 509 62.99 37.34 -39.47
CA GLN A 509 64.14 36.44 -39.42
C GLN A 509 65.43 37.14 -39.89
N VAL A 510 65.37 38.03 -40.88
CA VAL A 510 66.56 38.77 -41.35
C VAL A 510 67.17 39.65 -40.25
N TYR A 511 66.37 40.39 -39.48
CA TYR A 511 66.88 41.17 -38.33
C TYR A 511 67.43 40.25 -37.23
N SER A 512 66.87 39.04 -37.11
CA SER A 512 67.37 37.99 -36.22
C SER A 512 68.72 37.43 -36.68
N ASP A 513 68.95 37.29 -37.99
CA ASP A 513 70.19 36.74 -38.54
C ASP A 513 71.31 37.79 -38.55
N GLU A 514 71.03 39.00 -39.06
CA GLU A 514 71.94 40.15 -39.03
C GLU A 514 72.15 40.75 -37.63
N ASN A 515 71.40 40.26 -36.63
CA ASN A 515 71.53 40.64 -35.22
C ASN A 515 71.29 42.15 -34.98
N VAL A 516 70.35 42.74 -35.72
CA VAL A 516 69.99 44.16 -35.63
C VAL A 516 68.82 44.34 -34.66
N ASN A 517 69.06 45.10 -33.59
CA ASN A 517 68.05 45.44 -32.60
C ASN A 517 67.55 46.88 -32.86
N ILE A 518 66.33 47.00 -33.37
CA ILE A 518 65.77 48.29 -33.83
C ILE A 518 65.68 49.34 -32.72
N ALA A 519 65.45 48.93 -31.46
CA ALA A 519 65.44 49.84 -30.30
C ALA A 519 66.84 50.42 -29.97
N ALA A 520 67.92 49.84 -30.51
CA ALA A 520 69.28 50.37 -30.41
C ALA A 520 69.74 51.07 -31.71
N THR A 521 69.13 50.75 -32.85
CA THR A 521 69.44 51.34 -34.16
C THR A 521 68.16 51.33 -35.02
N PRO A 522 67.32 52.37 -34.93
CA PRO A 522 66.04 52.42 -35.63
C PRO A 522 66.26 52.68 -37.12
N THR A 523 66.41 51.59 -37.88
CA THR A 523 66.67 51.61 -39.33
C THR A 523 66.16 50.32 -39.97
N HIS A 524 65.75 50.41 -41.24
CA HIS A 524 65.31 49.24 -42.01
C HIS A 524 66.49 48.58 -42.72
N LEU A 525 66.45 47.25 -42.82
CA LEU A 525 67.37 46.44 -43.62
C LEU A 525 66.93 46.41 -45.10
N GLY A 526 67.00 47.57 -45.75
CA GLY A 526 66.38 47.79 -47.06
C GLY A 526 66.83 46.81 -48.15
N SER A 527 68.12 46.46 -48.23
CA SER A 527 68.61 45.55 -49.27
C SER A 527 68.11 44.12 -49.07
N GLU A 528 68.02 43.70 -47.82
CA GLU A 528 67.61 42.35 -47.43
C GLU A 528 66.08 42.20 -47.49
N ILE A 529 65.35 43.28 -47.21
CA ILE A 529 63.89 43.39 -47.40
C ILE A 529 63.54 43.41 -48.90
N ASP A 530 64.33 44.07 -49.75
CA ASP A 530 64.20 43.99 -51.21
C ASP A 530 64.41 42.55 -51.74
N ASP A 531 65.39 41.82 -51.20
CA ASP A 531 65.61 40.40 -51.52
C ASP A 531 64.42 39.51 -51.08
N ILE A 532 63.81 39.78 -49.92
CA ILE A 532 62.57 39.10 -49.48
C ILE A 532 61.41 39.46 -50.41
N ALA A 533 61.25 40.72 -50.80
CA ALA A 533 60.23 41.15 -51.74
C ALA A 533 60.37 40.37 -53.07
N ALA A 534 61.60 40.29 -53.58
CA ALA A 534 61.91 39.54 -54.78
C ALA A 534 61.62 38.04 -54.66
N LYS A 535 61.94 37.41 -53.52
CA LYS A 535 61.64 36.00 -53.21
C LYS A 535 60.14 35.69 -53.28
N TYR A 536 59.28 36.61 -52.85
CA TYR A 536 57.82 36.43 -52.88
C TYR A 536 57.13 36.99 -54.13
N HIS A 537 57.91 37.49 -55.11
CA HIS A 537 57.42 38.15 -56.32
C HIS A 537 56.49 39.33 -56.01
N VAL A 538 56.93 40.21 -55.10
CA VAL A 538 56.25 41.43 -54.67
C VAL A 538 57.24 42.60 -54.65
N GLY A 539 56.78 43.85 -54.73
CA GLY A 539 57.62 45.02 -54.46
C GLY A 539 58.75 45.34 -55.45
N ILE A 540 59.02 44.51 -56.45
CA ILE A 540 60.10 44.75 -57.43
C ILE A 540 59.70 45.81 -58.45
N ILE A 541 60.65 46.67 -58.82
CA ILE A 541 60.62 47.49 -60.04
C ILE A 541 61.12 46.64 -61.22
N ASP A 542 60.27 46.35 -62.21
CA ASP A 542 60.71 45.74 -63.47
C ASP A 542 61.18 46.79 -64.49
N ASP A 543 61.92 46.35 -65.51
CA ASP A 543 62.43 47.19 -66.61
C ASP A 543 61.32 47.86 -67.45
N THR A 544 60.04 47.58 -67.17
CA THR A 544 58.86 48.17 -67.84
C THR A 544 58.14 49.23 -67.00
N GLY A 545 58.58 49.45 -65.75
CA GLY A 545 58.09 50.52 -64.89
C GLY A 545 56.78 50.23 -64.18
N SER A 546 56.41 48.95 -64.01
CA SER A 546 55.18 48.59 -63.27
C SER A 546 55.43 48.61 -61.76
N TYR A 547 55.00 49.70 -61.10
CA TYR A 547 55.19 49.88 -59.65
C TYR A 547 54.20 49.01 -58.85
N THR A 548 54.72 48.11 -58.02
CA THR A 548 53.97 47.53 -56.90
C THR A 548 54.77 47.71 -55.61
N TRP A 549 54.07 47.74 -54.50
CA TRP A 549 54.62 48.22 -53.23
C TRP A 549 54.48 47.16 -52.13
N MET A 550 55.57 46.95 -51.40
CA MET A 550 55.63 46.18 -50.16
C MET A 550 56.09 47.15 -49.06
N GLY A 551 55.34 47.20 -47.94
CA GLY A 551 55.72 47.93 -46.73
C GLY A 551 56.23 46.97 -45.65
N GLU A 552 57.28 47.36 -44.95
CA GLU A 552 57.62 46.84 -43.63
C GLU A 552 57.43 47.98 -42.63
N GLU A 553 56.61 47.75 -41.61
CA GLU A 553 56.43 48.67 -40.49
C GLU A 553 57.05 48.05 -39.23
N LEU A 554 58.00 48.75 -38.62
CA LEU A 554 58.73 48.30 -37.45
C LEU A 554 58.10 48.89 -36.18
N GLY A 555 57.70 48.03 -35.23
CA GLY A 555 57.13 48.43 -33.94
C GLY A 555 58.02 48.07 -32.76
N GLU A 556 58.00 48.90 -31.71
CA GLU A 556 58.83 48.73 -30.50
C GLU A 556 58.21 47.74 -29.48
N THR A 557 57.09 47.08 -29.81
CA THR A 557 56.58 45.89 -29.10
C THR A 557 57.74 44.98 -28.69
N ALA A 558 57.94 44.71 -27.40
CA ALA A 558 59.14 44.02 -26.91
C ALA A 558 58.78 42.78 -26.09
N ILE A 559 58.21 41.77 -26.75
CA ILE A 559 57.67 40.55 -26.11
C ILE A 559 58.69 39.89 -25.16
N ASN A 560 59.95 39.80 -25.58
CA ASN A 560 60.99 39.17 -24.77
C ASN A 560 61.41 40.02 -23.54
N ASN A 561 61.20 41.35 -23.56
CA ASN A 561 61.37 42.18 -22.36
C ASN A 561 60.27 41.89 -21.33
N GLY A 562 59.00 41.76 -21.76
CA GLY A 562 57.90 41.36 -20.88
C GLY A 562 58.17 40.00 -20.21
N ILE A 563 58.55 38.99 -21.01
CA ILE A 563 58.94 37.66 -20.51
C ILE A 563 60.15 37.75 -19.55
N LYS A 564 61.16 38.57 -19.85
CA LYS A 564 62.37 38.75 -19.01
C LYS A 564 62.07 39.40 -17.66
N VAL A 565 61.10 40.31 -17.58
CA VAL A 565 60.72 41.00 -16.34
C VAL A 565 59.73 40.17 -15.51
N ASN A 566 58.69 39.61 -16.15
CA ASN A 566 57.56 38.97 -15.46
C ASN A 566 57.64 37.43 -15.43
N GLY A 567 58.57 36.80 -16.16
CA GLY A 567 58.67 35.34 -16.33
C GLY A 567 57.64 34.75 -17.31
N THR A 568 56.53 35.46 -17.55
CA THR A 568 55.52 35.16 -18.57
C THR A 568 55.03 36.46 -19.21
N ILE A 569 54.46 36.35 -20.40
CA ILE A 569 53.62 37.37 -21.03
C ILE A 569 52.27 36.75 -21.44
N THR A 570 51.20 37.52 -21.34
CA THR A 570 49.83 37.12 -21.74
C THR A 570 49.54 37.49 -23.19
N LEU A 571 48.53 36.87 -23.80
CA LEU A 571 48.03 37.30 -25.12
C LEU A 571 47.43 38.72 -25.05
N ALA A 572 46.89 39.12 -23.89
CA ALA A 572 46.45 40.48 -23.62
C ALA A 572 47.62 41.49 -23.72
N GLU A 573 48.73 41.27 -22.99
CA GLU A 573 49.91 42.14 -23.01
C GLU A 573 50.59 42.22 -24.39
N ILE A 574 50.49 41.16 -25.22
CA ILE A 574 50.96 41.19 -26.62
C ILE A 574 50.02 42.04 -27.50
N LYS A 575 48.70 41.86 -27.36
CA LYS A 575 47.70 42.68 -28.07
C LYS A 575 47.76 44.16 -27.65
N GLU A 576 48.11 44.45 -26.41
CA GLU A 576 48.29 45.82 -25.88
C GLU A 576 49.45 46.53 -26.56
N GLN A 577 50.65 45.94 -26.58
CA GLN A 577 51.81 46.52 -27.27
C GLN A 577 51.59 46.68 -28.77
N LEU A 578 51.00 45.66 -29.43
CA LEU A 578 50.62 45.75 -30.84
C LEU A 578 49.58 46.85 -31.10
N TYR A 579 48.66 47.08 -30.17
CA TYR A 579 47.68 48.16 -30.25
C TYR A 579 48.34 49.54 -30.13
N GLU A 580 49.28 49.70 -29.19
CA GLU A 580 50.05 50.92 -28.99
C GLU A 580 50.90 51.27 -30.22
N ASP A 581 51.66 50.30 -30.77
CA ASP A 581 52.43 50.47 -32.01
C ASP A 581 51.53 50.94 -33.18
N LEU A 582 50.39 50.28 -33.39
CA LEU A 582 49.44 50.65 -34.45
C LEU A 582 48.84 52.05 -34.24
N VAL A 583 48.53 52.44 -33.00
CA VAL A 583 48.03 53.78 -32.69
C VAL A 583 49.10 54.85 -32.97
N LEU A 584 50.37 54.57 -32.68
CA LEU A 584 51.48 55.45 -33.02
C LEU A 584 51.68 55.56 -34.54
N MET A 585 51.74 54.43 -35.26
CA MET A 585 51.89 54.39 -36.72
C MET A 585 50.73 55.09 -37.47
N LEU A 586 49.49 55.00 -36.96
CA LEU A 586 48.31 55.58 -37.63
C LEU A 586 48.07 57.05 -37.27
N PHE A 587 48.38 57.48 -36.04
CA PHE A 587 47.96 58.79 -35.50
C PHE A 587 49.11 59.67 -34.99
N GLY A 588 50.31 59.12 -34.86
CA GLY A 588 51.48 59.79 -34.28
C GLY A 588 52.67 59.97 -35.23
N ASP A 589 52.59 59.44 -36.45
CA ASP A 589 53.72 59.21 -37.37
C ASP A 589 54.26 60.47 -38.10
N GLY A 590 53.95 61.66 -37.58
CA GLY A 590 54.46 62.92 -38.10
C GLY A 590 55.93 63.21 -37.70
N GLY A 591 56.52 64.23 -38.31
CA GLY A 591 57.91 64.61 -38.02
C GLY A 591 58.91 63.76 -38.82
N PRO A 592 59.96 63.16 -38.21
CA PRO A 592 61.01 62.43 -38.93
C PRO A 592 60.48 61.33 -39.87
N ASN A 593 59.43 60.61 -39.45
CA ASN A 593 58.86 59.50 -40.21
C ASN A 593 57.99 59.96 -41.40
N SER A 594 57.65 61.26 -41.48
CA SER A 594 56.91 61.87 -42.60
C SER A 594 55.56 61.19 -42.95
N TRP A 595 54.90 60.58 -41.96
CA TRP A 595 53.68 59.77 -42.11
C TRP A 595 53.84 58.50 -42.97
N GLY A 596 55.07 57.99 -43.11
CA GLY A 596 55.38 56.79 -43.90
C GLY A 596 54.59 55.55 -43.47
N HIS A 597 54.60 55.21 -42.18
CA HIS A 597 53.88 54.05 -41.64
C HIS A 597 52.36 54.24 -41.75
N PHE A 598 51.88 55.48 -41.59
CA PHE A 598 50.47 55.79 -41.85
C PHE A 598 50.10 55.49 -43.31
N TYR A 599 50.81 56.06 -44.30
CA TYR A 599 50.47 55.84 -45.71
C TYR A 599 50.53 54.35 -46.07
N ALA A 600 51.57 53.67 -45.56
CA ALA A 600 51.73 52.23 -45.69
C ALA A 600 50.52 51.46 -45.13
N LEU A 601 50.20 51.59 -43.84
CA LEU A 601 49.05 50.90 -43.24
C LEU A 601 47.73 51.26 -43.91
N MET A 602 47.58 52.47 -44.45
CA MET A 602 46.38 52.86 -45.18
C MET A 602 46.29 52.23 -46.58
N GLY A 603 47.42 51.82 -47.15
CA GLY A 603 47.53 51.00 -48.36
C GLY A 603 47.91 51.79 -49.60
N GLY A 604 48.77 52.80 -49.50
CA GLY A 604 49.26 53.55 -50.64
C GLY A 604 50.47 54.42 -50.30
N SER A 605 50.95 55.19 -51.27
CA SER A 605 51.89 56.29 -51.03
C SER A 605 51.16 57.61 -50.79
N LYS A 606 51.88 58.61 -50.26
CA LYS A 606 51.42 60.00 -50.10
C LYS A 606 50.72 60.59 -51.34
N GLU A 607 51.18 60.22 -52.53
CA GLU A 607 50.69 60.73 -53.82
C GLU A 607 49.62 59.84 -54.48
N SER A 608 49.02 58.87 -53.77
CA SER A 608 48.04 57.94 -54.35
C SER A 608 46.58 58.40 -54.18
N ASP A 609 45.94 58.75 -55.29
CA ASP A 609 44.50 59.07 -55.36
C ASP A 609 43.56 57.86 -55.15
N SER A 610 44.11 56.64 -55.03
CA SER A 610 43.30 55.42 -54.91
C SER A 610 43.89 54.42 -53.90
N TYR A 611 43.00 53.70 -53.22
CA TYR A 611 43.34 52.62 -52.28
C TYR A 611 42.98 51.26 -52.89
N PRO A 612 43.80 50.21 -52.72
CA PRO A 612 43.58 48.91 -53.33
C PRO A 612 42.35 48.21 -52.73
N ASN A 613 41.63 47.44 -53.55
CA ASN A 613 40.43 46.68 -53.14
C ASN A 613 40.75 45.37 -52.38
N GLN A 614 42.02 44.97 -52.38
CA GLN A 614 42.57 43.77 -51.76
C GLN A 614 43.83 44.18 -50.99
N TYR A 615 44.09 43.50 -49.87
CA TYR A 615 45.25 43.81 -49.04
C TYR A 615 45.75 42.57 -48.29
N TYR A 616 47.06 42.43 -48.24
CA TYR A 616 47.72 41.38 -47.50
C TYR A 616 48.47 42.01 -46.34
N MET A 617 48.39 41.38 -45.17
CA MET A 617 49.07 41.83 -43.96
C MET A 617 49.62 40.62 -43.22
N GLY A 618 50.84 40.74 -42.70
CA GLY A 618 51.46 39.74 -41.84
C GLY A 618 52.06 40.41 -40.61
N ILE A 619 52.20 39.66 -39.53
CA ILE A 619 52.88 40.07 -38.29
C ILE A 619 53.81 38.96 -37.88
N ALA A 620 55.08 39.27 -37.67
CA ALA A 620 56.01 38.38 -36.99
C ALA A 620 56.80 39.16 -35.94
N PHE A 621 57.57 38.42 -35.15
CA PHE A 621 58.44 39.00 -34.14
C PHE A 621 59.86 38.46 -34.29
N ASP A 622 60.85 39.33 -34.20
CA ASP A 622 62.25 38.93 -34.27
C ASP A 622 62.73 38.25 -32.97
N LYS A 623 64.00 37.83 -32.94
CA LYS A 623 64.62 37.23 -31.74
C LYS A 623 64.74 38.20 -30.55
N PHE A 624 64.67 39.52 -30.77
CA PHE A 624 64.64 40.53 -29.72
C PHE A 624 63.22 40.77 -29.19
N GLY A 625 62.21 40.34 -29.95
CA GLY A 625 60.78 40.39 -29.64
C GLY A 625 60.04 41.54 -30.34
N HIS A 626 60.70 42.23 -31.28
CA HIS A 626 60.22 43.43 -32.00
C HIS A 626 59.20 43.09 -33.07
N LEU A 627 58.24 44.00 -33.31
CA LEU A 627 57.17 43.81 -34.29
C LEU A 627 57.65 44.09 -35.71
N HIS A 628 57.49 43.11 -36.60
CA HIS A 628 57.56 43.29 -38.05
C HIS A 628 56.16 43.12 -38.62
N LEU A 629 55.54 44.24 -39.04
CA LEU A 629 54.25 44.22 -39.73
C LEU A 629 54.50 44.45 -41.21
N THR A 630 54.25 43.43 -42.04
CA THR A 630 54.48 43.52 -43.49
C THR A 630 53.18 43.69 -44.24
N THR A 631 53.17 44.50 -45.31
CA THR A 631 51.98 44.76 -46.11
C THR A 631 52.23 44.77 -47.61
N ARG A 632 51.22 44.37 -48.41
CA ARG A 632 51.27 44.41 -49.89
C ARG A 632 49.88 44.46 -50.53
N ALA A 633 49.83 44.95 -51.78
CA ALA A 633 48.58 45.12 -52.53
C ALA A 633 48.15 43.91 -53.39
N ASP A 634 49.07 43.02 -53.79
CA ASP A 634 48.77 41.84 -54.62
C ASP A 634 49.49 40.57 -54.09
N ALA A 635 48.89 39.40 -54.35
CA ALA A 635 49.53 38.11 -54.17
C ALA A 635 50.65 37.85 -55.20
N ASN A 636 50.52 38.37 -56.42
CA ASN A 636 51.29 37.93 -57.59
C ASN A 636 51.51 39.09 -58.59
N ILE A 637 52.75 39.32 -59.02
CA ILE A 637 53.04 40.17 -60.18
C ILE A 637 53.41 39.29 -61.39
N HIS A 638 52.88 39.63 -62.56
CA HIS A 638 53.16 39.01 -63.87
C HIS A 638 52.77 37.52 -64.07
N GLY A 639 52.10 36.88 -63.11
CA GLY A 639 51.49 35.55 -63.31
C GLY A 639 52.41 34.36 -63.04
N THR A 640 53.63 34.59 -62.56
CA THR A 640 54.48 33.56 -61.92
C THR A 640 53.85 33.12 -60.61
N THR A 641 53.78 31.82 -60.31
CA THR A 641 53.02 31.31 -59.16
C THR A 641 53.76 31.59 -57.84
N PRO A 642 53.20 32.43 -56.92
CA PRO A 642 53.74 32.58 -55.57
C PRO A 642 53.40 31.33 -54.73
N ASP A 643 53.91 31.25 -53.50
CA ASP A 643 53.54 30.20 -52.57
C ASP A 643 52.01 30.10 -52.41
N THR A 644 51.45 28.94 -52.75
CA THR A 644 50.01 28.65 -52.69
C THR A 644 49.51 28.31 -51.27
N THR A 645 50.35 28.45 -50.25
CA THR A 645 49.97 28.26 -48.84
C THR A 645 48.68 29.02 -48.52
N PRO A 646 47.61 28.37 -48.01
CA PRO A 646 46.30 29.01 -47.85
C PRO A 646 46.35 30.24 -46.93
N ILE A 647 46.36 31.41 -47.56
CA ILE A 647 46.36 32.70 -46.90
C ILE A 647 44.94 32.92 -46.32
N ALA A 648 44.82 32.95 -44.99
CA ALA A 648 43.52 32.95 -44.34
C ALA A 648 42.82 34.32 -44.46
N SER A 649 41.50 34.31 -44.72
CA SER A 649 40.69 35.53 -44.73
C SER A 649 40.34 35.97 -43.31
N ALA A 650 40.63 37.23 -42.98
CA ALA A 650 40.26 37.81 -41.70
C ALA A 650 38.73 37.97 -41.55
N PRO A 651 38.10 37.53 -40.44
CA PRO A 651 36.68 37.76 -40.23
C PRO A 651 36.42 39.23 -39.85
N THR A 652 35.74 39.97 -40.73
CA THR A 652 35.37 41.36 -40.46
C THR A 652 34.28 41.45 -39.39
N VAL A 653 34.10 42.64 -38.78
CA VAL A 653 33.00 42.90 -37.83
C VAL A 653 31.63 42.64 -38.49
N THR A 654 31.48 42.96 -39.78
CA THR A 654 30.26 42.64 -40.54
C THR A 654 30.07 41.13 -40.68
N HIS A 655 31.12 40.37 -41.02
CA HIS A 655 31.06 38.92 -41.15
C HIS A 655 30.77 38.21 -39.81
N LEU A 656 31.36 38.70 -38.70
CA LEU A 656 31.09 38.18 -37.35
C LEU A 656 29.64 38.45 -36.92
N ASN A 657 29.10 39.64 -37.18
CA ASN A 657 27.69 39.94 -36.89
C ASN A 657 26.72 39.10 -37.73
N GLN A 658 27.01 38.89 -39.02
CA GLN A 658 26.22 37.98 -39.87
C GLN A 658 26.28 36.54 -39.36
N SER A 659 27.48 36.05 -38.99
CA SER A 659 27.68 34.72 -38.42
C SER A 659 26.94 34.55 -37.09
N LEU A 660 26.94 35.57 -36.23
CA LEU A 660 26.20 35.59 -34.98
C LEU A 660 24.69 35.51 -35.22
N ALA A 661 24.15 36.28 -36.16
CA ALA A 661 22.72 36.22 -36.52
C ALA A 661 22.31 34.84 -37.04
N ILE A 662 23.16 34.20 -37.87
CA ILE A 662 22.95 32.83 -38.36
C ILE A 662 23.01 31.82 -37.19
N ALA A 663 23.97 31.96 -36.27
CA ALA A 663 24.10 31.09 -35.11
C ALA A 663 22.89 31.22 -34.15
N GLN A 664 22.39 32.44 -33.92
CA GLN A 664 21.19 32.72 -33.14
C GLN A 664 19.92 32.13 -33.80
N ALA A 665 19.79 32.23 -35.12
CA ALA A 665 18.71 31.57 -35.85
C ALA A 665 18.77 30.04 -35.69
N ALA A 666 19.96 29.44 -35.82
CA ALA A 666 20.16 28.00 -35.63
C ALA A 666 19.91 27.55 -34.18
N GLN A 667 20.26 28.37 -33.18
CA GLN A 667 19.93 28.15 -31.77
C GLN A 667 18.40 28.14 -31.56
N ASN A 668 17.68 29.11 -32.13
CA ASN A 668 16.21 29.16 -32.05
C ASN A 668 15.56 27.94 -32.72
N THR A 669 16.05 27.50 -33.88
CA THR A 669 15.59 26.25 -34.51
C THR A 669 15.86 25.02 -33.63
N ALA A 670 17.04 24.93 -33.00
CA ALA A 670 17.35 23.84 -32.07
C ALA A 670 16.42 23.84 -30.83
N GLN A 671 16.08 25.03 -30.32
CA GLN A 671 15.14 25.19 -29.20
C GLN A 671 13.72 24.74 -29.57
N ILE A 672 13.25 25.06 -30.78
CA ILE A 672 11.96 24.58 -31.32
C ILE A 672 11.99 23.05 -31.44
N ASN A 673 13.06 22.49 -32.01
CA ASN A 673 13.19 21.03 -32.18
C ASN A 673 13.22 20.29 -30.82
N LEU A 674 13.87 20.85 -29.81
CA LEU A 674 13.82 20.32 -28.44
C LEU A 674 12.40 20.35 -27.85
N ASN A 675 11.65 21.44 -28.07
CA ASN A 675 10.27 21.55 -27.60
C ASN A 675 9.34 20.54 -28.30
N ASN A 676 9.52 20.35 -29.61
CA ASN A 676 8.82 19.33 -30.38
C ASN A 676 9.15 17.91 -29.87
N ALA A 677 10.43 17.61 -29.63
CA ALA A 677 10.86 16.32 -29.08
C ALA A 677 10.29 16.05 -27.67
N LYS A 678 10.24 17.08 -26.80
CA LYS A 678 9.55 17.00 -25.49
C LYS A 678 8.05 16.71 -25.66
N ALA A 679 7.38 17.36 -26.60
CA ALA A 679 5.96 17.10 -26.89
C ALA A 679 5.74 15.66 -27.38
N SER A 680 6.55 15.16 -28.31
CA SER A 680 6.49 13.77 -28.78
C SER A 680 6.74 12.75 -27.66
N LEU A 681 7.68 13.02 -26.74
CA LEU A 681 7.92 12.19 -25.56
C LEU A 681 6.71 12.18 -24.61
N THR A 682 6.04 13.32 -24.40
CA THR A 682 4.77 13.38 -23.64
C THR A 682 3.68 12.54 -24.30
N THR A 683 3.51 12.64 -25.63
CA THR A 683 2.55 11.81 -26.38
C THR A 683 2.87 10.32 -26.26
N ALA A 684 4.14 9.92 -26.42
CA ALA A 684 4.55 8.53 -26.30
C ALA A 684 4.29 7.96 -24.88
N ASN A 685 4.55 8.75 -23.84
CA ASN A 685 4.24 8.37 -22.46
C ASN A 685 2.73 8.23 -22.22
N ALA A 686 1.91 9.11 -22.80
CA ALA A 686 0.45 8.97 -22.73
C ALA A 686 -0.04 7.69 -23.43
N THR A 687 0.48 7.38 -24.63
CA THR A 687 0.17 6.12 -25.33
C THR A 687 0.59 4.88 -24.51
N LEU A 688 1.75 4.93 -23.85
CA LEU A 688 2.21 3.85 -22.96
C LEU A 688 1.28 3.68 -21.75
N ALA A 689 0.79 4.77 -21.15
CA ALA A 689 -0.18 4.72 -20.07
C ALA A 689 -1.50 4.07 -20.50
N THR A 690 -2.05 4.47 -21.67
CA THR A 690 -3.24 3.84 -22.26
C THR A 690 -3.02 2.34 -22.52
N ALA A 691 -1.91 1.96 -23.15
CA ALA A 691 -1.60 0.56 -23.43
C ALA A 691 -1.51 -0.30 -22.14
N ARG A 692 -0.93 0.24 -21.06
CA ARG A 692 -0.87 -0.44 -19.75
C ARG A 692 -2.25 -0.60 -19.12
N GLN A 693 -3.14 0.38 -19.27
CA GLN A 693 -4.52 0.27 -18.83
C GLN A 693 -5.28 -0.80 -19.63
N ASP A 694 -5.12 -0.82 -20.95
CA ASP A 694 -5.76 -1.81 -21.83
C ASP A 694 -5.28 -3.25 -21.54
N ALA A 695 -3.99 -3.44 -21.24
CA ALA A 695 -3.46 -4.72 -20.78
C ALA A 695 -4.09 -5.17 -19.45
N THR A 696 -4.25 -4.24 -18.50
CA THR A 696 -4.91 -4.50 -17.20
C THR A 696 -6.40 -4.86 -17.37
N ASN A 697 -7.09 -4.15 -18.27
CA ASN A 697 -8.48 -4.41 -18.62
C ASN A 697 -8.64 -5.79 -19.30
N ALA A 698 -7.76 -6.12 -20.25
CA ALA A 698 -7.75 -7.42 -20.93
C ALA A 698 -7.49 -8.58 -19.95
N GLN A 699 -6.55 -8.41 -19.00
CA GLN A 699 -6.26 -9.42 -17.99
C GLN A 699 -7.43 -9.64 -17.02
N SER A 700 -8.13 -8.55 -16.65
CA SER A 700 -9.34 -8.62 -15.83
C SER A 700 -10.48 -9.35 -16.55
N ALA A 701 -10.67 -9.07 -17.84
CA ALA A 701 -11.65 -9.77 -18.68
C ALA A 701 -11.32 -11.27 -18.84
N LEU A 702 -10.05 -11.64 -18.99
CA LEU A 702 -9.60 -13.03 -19.02
C LEU A 702 -9.89 -13.76 -17.69
N ASN A 703 -9.64 -13.10 -16.55
CA ASN A 703 -9.92 -13.67 -15.24
C ASN A 703 -11.44 -13.92 -15.05
N ALA A 704 -12.29 -12.97 -15.47
CA ALA A 704 -13.74 -13.14 -15.45
C ALA A 704 -14.22 -14.32 -16.32
N ALA A 705 -13.65 -14.47 -17.53
CA ALA A 705 -13.94 -15.60 -18.42
C ALA A 705 -13.54 -16.95 -17.78
N LYS A 706 -12.37 -17.04 -17.15
CA LYS A 706 -11.90 -18.25 -16.42
C LYS A 706 -12.80 -18.61 -15.23
N THR A 707 -13.28 -17.62 -14.49
CA THR A 707 -14.26 -17.85 -13.40
C THR A 707 -15.55 -18.46 -13.95
N LYS A 708 -16.08 -17.92 -15.05
CA LYS A 708 -17.30 -18.45 -15.70
C LYS A 708 -17.10 -19.87 -16.26
N GLN A 709 -15.94 -20.14 -16.85
CA GLN A 709 -15.54 -21.49 -17.29
C GLN A 709 -15.55 -22.50 -16.13
N THR A 710 -14.99 -22.12 -14.98
CA THR A 710 -14.92 -22.97 -13.77
C THR A 710 -16.31 -23.20 -13.16
N GLN A 711 -17.15 -22.17 -13.09
CA GLN A 711 -18.54 -22.31 -12.63
C GLN A 711 -19.33 -23.31 -13.48
N LEU A 712 -19.18 -23.26 -14.80
CA LEU A 712 -19.83 -24.20 -15.73
C LEU A 712 -19.30 -25.62 -15.59
N ALA A 713 -17.99 -25.81 -15.34
CA ALA A 713 -17.42 -27.12 -15.02
C ALA A 713 -18.01 -27.73 -13.73
N ASN A 714 -18.16 -26.91 -12.68
CA ASN A 714 -18.78 -27.35 -11.42
C ASN A 714 -20.29 -27.69 -11.60
N GLN A 715 -21.01 -26.92 -12.42
CA GLN A 715 -22.41 -27.22 -12.76
C GLN A 715 -22.55 -28.54 -13.52
N ILE A 716 -21.64 -28.84 -14.46
CA ILE A 716 -21.59 -30.13 -15.17
C ILE A 716 -21.39 -31.30 -14.17
N THR A 717 -20.47 -31.16 -13.21
CA THR A 717 -20.26 -32.17 -12.16
C THR A 717 -21.51 -32.38 -11.30
N ALA A 718 -22.17 -31.30 -10.87
CA ALA A 718 -23.41 -31.38 -10.09
C ALA A 718 -24.56 -32.05 -10.88
N LEU A 719 -24.70 -31.74 -12.18
CA LEU A 719 -25.70 -32.35 -13.06
C LEU A 719 -25.41 -33.84 -13.31
N ASN A 720 -24.15 -34.25 -13.47
CA ASN A 720 -23.76 -35.66 -13.58
C ASN A 720 -24.09 -36.44 -12.30
N ASN A 721 -23.82 -35.87 -11.13
CA ASN A 721 -24.17 -36.49 -9.84
C ASN A 721 -25.70 -36.62 -9.70
N LYS A 722 -26.45 -35.56 -10.02
CA LYS A 722 -27.93 -35.59 -10.02
C LYS A 722 -28.49 -36.65 -10.98
N LEU A 723 -27.94 -36.75 -12.19
CA LEU A 723 -28.33 -37.76 -13.18
C LEU A 723 -28.07 -39.19 -12.69
N THR A 724 -26.98 -39.42 -11.97
CA THR A 724 -26.64 -40.72 -11.37
C THR A 724 -27.63 -41.11 -10.28
N SER A 725 -27.96 -40.19 -9.38
CA SER A 725 -28.98 -40.41 -8.33
C SER A 725 -30.37 -40.67 -8.92
N LEU A 726 -30.78 -39.91 -9.94
CA LEU A 726 -32.07 -40.11 -10.62
C LEU A 726 -32.17 -41.47 -11.32
N LYS A 727 -31.11 -41.91 -12.01
CA LYS A 727 -31.04 -43.26 -12.62
C LYS A 727 -31.15 -44.37 -11.58
N THR A 728 -30.49 -44.20 -10.43
CA THR A 728 -30.56 -45.15 -9.31
C THR A 728 -31.99 -45.23 -8.75
N LYS A 729 -32.65 -44.09 -8.55
CA LYS A 729 -34.05 -44.05 -8.11
C LYS A 729 -34.98 -44.74 -9.11
N LEU A 730 -34.83 -44.45 -10.41
CA LEU A 730 -35.65 -45.06 -11.46
C LEU A 730 -35.56 -46.61 -11.45
N ALA A 731 -34.37 -47.17 -11.21
CA ALA A 731 -34.18 -48.62 -11.10
C ALA A 731 -34.92 -49.22 -9.87
N ASN A 732 -34.85 -48.54 -8.72
CA ASN A 732 -35.53 -48.96 -7.49
C ASN A 732 -37.06 -48.87 -7.63
N ASP A 733 -37.57 -47.77 -8.20
CA ASP A 733 -39.00 -47.58 -8.45
C ASP A 733 -39.53 -48.64 -9.44
N THR A 734 -38.77 -48.92 -10.51
CA THR A 734 -39.11 -49.97 -11.50
C THR A 734 -39.18 -51.36 -10.87
N THR A 735 -38.23 -51.69 -9.99
CA THR A 735 -38.23 -52.96 -9.24
C THR A 735 -39.45 -53.06 -8.32
N SER A 736 -39.81 -51.94 -7.67
CA SER A 736 -40.98 -51.85 -6.79
C SER A 736 -42.29 -52.05 -7.57
N LEU A 737 -42.41 -51.43 -8.74
CA LEU A 737 -43.59 -51.62 -9.61
C LEU A 737 -43.72 -53.05 -10.13
N ALA A 738 -42.61 -53.71 -10.48
CA ALA A 738 -42.64 -55.10 -10.92
C ALA A 738 -43.19 -56.03 -9.81
N LYS A 739 -42.81 -55.77 -8.55
CA LYS A 739 -43.36 -56.48 -7.38
C LYS A 739 -44.87 -56.25 -7.23
N ILE A 740 -45.33 -55.00 -7.24
CA ILE A 740 -46.75 -54.65 -7.10
C ILE A 740 -47.58 -55.26 -8.24
N LYS A 741 -47.07 -55.26 -9.49
CA LYS A 741 -47.76 -55.90 -10.63
C LYS A 741 -47.85 -57.42 -10.48
N SER A 742 -46.87 -58.07 -9.87
CA SER A 742 -46.94 -59.51 -9.53
C SER A 742 -47.95 -59.80 -8.42
N GLU A 743 -48.11 -58.90 -7.46
CA GLU A 743 -49.11 -59.00 -6.39
C GLU A 743 -50.53 -58.79 -6.96
N LEU A 744 -50.71 -57.88 -7.92
CA LEU A 744 -51.98 -57.64 -8.64
C LEU A 744 -52.37 -58.80 -9.58
N ALA A 745 -51.40 -59.41 -10.27
CA ALA A 745 -51.66 -60.50 -11.22
C ALA A 745 -52.24 -61.78 -10.56
N ASN A 746 -51.91 -62.00 -9.29
CA ASN A 746 -52.34 -63.17 -8.51
C ASN A 746 -53.58 -62.88 -7.63
N LEU A 747 -54.22 -61.71 -7.79
CA LEU A 747 -55.30 -61.24 -6.92
C LEU A 747 -56.55 -62.12 -6.97
N ALA A 748 -56.89 -62.68 -8.14
CA ALA A 748 -58.04 -63.57 -8.30
C ALA A 748 -57.88 -64.88 -7.51
N ASP A 749 -56.69 -65.48 -7.51
CA ASP A 749 -56.38 -66.68 -6.74
C ASP A 749 -56.38 -66.38 -5.23
N ALA A 750 -55.89 -65.20 -4.82
CA ALA A 750 -55.95 -64.74 -3.44
C ALA A 750 -57.40 -64.51 -2.97
N GLN A 751 -58.24 -63.87 -3.77
CA GLN A 751 -59.67 -63.66 -3.47
C GLN A 751 -60.44 -64.99 -3.42
N ALA A 752 -60.19 -65.92 -4.36
CA ALA A 752 -60.83 -67.23 -4.38
C ALA A 752 -60.41 -68.09 -3.17
N ALA A 753 -59.14 -68.04 -2.76
CA ALA A 753 -58.67 -68.66 -1.53
C ALA A 753 -59.37 -68.06 -0.30
N GLN A 754 -59.48 -66.73 -0.23
CA GLN A 754 -60.06 -66.04 0.92
C GLN A 754 -61.59 -66.20 1.03
N GLN A 755 -62.32 -66.24 -0.09
CA GLN A 755 -63.74 -66.59 -0.13
C GLN A 755 -63.97 -68.01 0.42
N LYS A 756 -63.10 -68.96 0.05
CA LYS A 756 -63.13 -70.33 0.57
C LYS A 756 -62.80 -70.38 2.07
N VAL A 757 -62.00 -69.46 2.61
CA VAL A 757 -61.78 -69.31 4.06
C VAL A 757 -63.04 -68.78 4.76
N LEU A 758 -63.73 -67.80 4.17
CA LEU A 758 -64.98 -67.24 4.69
C LEU A 758 -66.14 -68.25 4.74
N ASP A 759 -66.34 -69.04 3.69
CA ASP A 759 -67.43 -70.02 3.66
C ASP A 759 -67.17 -71.20 4.62
N ASN A 760 -65.91 -71.62 4.76
CA ASN A 760 -65.52 -72.56 5.81
C ASN A 760 -65.71 -71.98 7.23
N ALA A 761 -65.49 -70.68 7.43
CA ALA A 761 -65.76 -70.03 8.72
C ALA A 761 -67.26 -69.98 9.06
N LYS A 762 -68.13 -69.68 8.10
CA LYS A 762 -69.60 -69.71 8.28
C LYS A 762 -70.12 -71.10 8.62
N ALA A 763 -69.64 -72.14 7.92
CA ALA A 763 -69.96 -73.53 8.25
C ALA A 763 -69.44 -73.93 9.64
N ARG A 764 -68.27 -73.41 10.05
CA ARG A 764 -67.69 -73.68 11.37
C ARG A 764 -68.54 -73.12 12.51
N VAL A 765 -69.13 -71.92 12.37
CA VAL A 765 -70.02 -71.32 13.38
C VAL A 765 -71.23 -72.18 13.71
N GLN A 766 -71.93 -72.72 12.71
CA GLN A 766 -73.07 -73.59 12.96
C GLN A 766 -72.65 -74.87 13.71
N ALA A 767 -71.55 -75.50 13.29
CA ALA A 767 -71.02 -76.71 13.93
C ALA A 767 -70.54 -76.48 15.38
N THR A 768 -69.91 -75.34 15.66
CA THR A 768 -69.42 -75.01 17.01
C THR A 768 -70.55 -74.71 17.99
N SER A 769 -71.67 -74.13 17.52
CA SER A 769 -72.81 -73.79 18.38
C SER A 769 -73.47 -75.02 19.03
N ALA A 770 -73.65 -76.11 18.28
CA ALA A 770 -74.17 -77.37 18.79
C ALA A 770 -73.14 -78.11 19.67
N THR A 771 -71.85 -78.01 19.32
CA THR A 771 -70.74 -78.60 20.08
C THR A 771 -70.62 -77.99 21.49
N LEU A 772 -70.85 -76.68 21.63
CA LEU A 772 -70.81 -75.95 22.90
C LEU A 772 -71.85 -76.46 23.92
N ALA A 773 -73.08 -76.70 23.49
CA ALA A 773 -74.13 -77.22 24.36
C ALA A 773 -73.76 -78.61 24.91
N THR A 774 -73.24 -79.50 24.06
CA THR A 774 -72.81 -80.85 24.45
C THR A 774 -71.58 -80.84 25.36
N ALA A 775 -70.58 -80.01 25.04
CA ALA A 775 -69.35 -79.93 25.82
C ALA A 775 -69.57 -79.37 27.23
N THR A 776 -70.52 -78.43 27.39
CA THR A 776 -70.87 -77.84 28.69
C THR A 776 -71.35 -78.89 29.71
N ALA A 777 -72.10 -79.90 29.27
CA ALA A 777 -72.55 -80.99 30.13
C ALA A 777 -71.41 -81.97 30.49
N ASN A 778 -70.52 -82.26 29.54
CA ASN A 778 -69.35 -83.12 29.75
C ASN A 778 -68.36 -82.50 30.77
N ALA A 779 -68.18 -81.18 30.71
CA ALA A 779 -67.26 -80.41 31.57
C ALA A 779 -67.45 -80.68 33.06
N ASN A 780 -68.70 -80.56 33.52
CA ASN A 780 -69.05 -80.67 34.93
C ASN A 780 -68.84 -82.10 35.47
N ALA A 781 -69.16 -83.12 34.66
CA ALA A 781 -68.98 -84.53 35.04
C ALA A 781 -67.49 -84.91 35.16
N LYS A 782 -66.66 -84.46 34.21
CA LYS A 782 -65.22 -84.77 34.21
C LYS A 782 -64.47 -84.04 35.33
N THR A 783 -64.87 -82.80 35.66
CA THR A 783 -64.30 -82.02 36.78
C THR A 783 -64.40 -82.75 38.13
N ALA A 784 -65.49 -83.49 38.37
CA ALA A 784 -65.63 -84.31 39.58
C ALA A 784 -64.67 -85.52 39.57
N ALA A 785 -64.54 -86.22 38.44
CA ALA A 785 -63.64 -87.36 38.29
C ALA A 785 -62.15 -86.97 38.45
N LEU A 786 -61.78 -85.78 37.95
CA LEU A 786 -60.47 -85.19 38.15
C LEU A 786 -60.10 -85.08 39.64
N LYS A 787 -60.98 -84.54 40.49
CA LYS A 787 -60.65 -84.27 41.88
C LYS A 787 -60.16 -85.52 42.63
N SER A 788 -60.78 -86.67 42.36
CA SER A 788 -60.37 -87.98 42.90
C SER A 788 -59.06 -88.51 42.28
N ALA A 789 -58.85 -88.28 40.98
CA ALA A 789 -57.63 -88.68 40.30
C ALA A 789 -56.41 -87.84 40.76
N ASN A 790 -56.59 -86.55 41.07
CA ASN A 790 -55.55 -85.67 41.64
C ASN A 790 -55.03 -86.16 43.01
N GLN A 791 -55.92 -86.66 43.87
CA GLN A 791 -55.54 -87.26 45.15
C GLN A 791 -54.77 -88.57 44.95
N THR A 792 -55.24 -89.43 44.04
CA THR A 792 -54.58 -90.69 43.67
C THR A 792 -53.18 -90.45 43.08
N LEU A 793 -53.03 -89.44 42.21
CA LEU A 793 -51.75 -89.05 41.65
C LEU A 793 -50.78 -88.54 42.71
N SER A 794 -51.23 -87.73 43.66
CA SER A 794 -50.32 -87.14 44.65
C SER A 794 -49.68 -88.21 45.54
N ALA A 795 -50.46 -89.25 45.91
CA ALA A 795 -49.94 -90.44 46.59
C ALA A 795 -48.99 -91.24 45.69
N ALA A 796 -49.38 -91.49 44.44
CA ALA A 796 -48.56 -92.21 43.47
C ALA A 796 -47.23 -91.47 43.16
N LYS A 797 -47.23 -90.13 43.13
CA LYS A 797 -46.03 -89.29 42.94
C LYS A 797 -45.03 -89.37 44.08
N GLN A 798 -45.48 -89.49 45.32
CA GLN A 798 -44.54 -89.73 46.43
C GLN A 798 -43.87 -91.10 46.28
N VAL A 799 -44.64 -92.14 45.92
CA VAL A 799 -44.09 -93.48 45.68
C VAL A 799 -43.17 -93.53 44.45
N GLN A 800 -43.53 -92.84 43.36
CA GLN A 800 -42.70 -92.68 42.17
C GLN A 800 -41.41 -91.92 42.50
N ALA A 801 -41.47 -90.76 43.14
CA ALA A 801 -40.26 -89.97 43.43
C ALA A 801 -39.28 -90.73 44.35
N ILE A 802 -39.79 -91.54 45.29
CA ILE A 802 -38.95 -92.43 46.12
C ILE A 802 -38.38 -93.57 45.26
N ALA A 803 -39.19 -94.22 44.41
CA ALA A 803 -38.72 -95.32 43.56
C ALA A 803 -37.74 -94.84 42.47
N GLU A 804 -38.01 -93.72 41.81
CA GLU A 804 -37.13 -93.04 40.86
C GLU A 804 -35.88 -92.49 41.53
N GLY A 805 -35.96 -91.92 42.72
CA GLY A 805 -34.77 -91.52 43.48
C GLY A 805 -33.87 -92.72 43.78
N ASN A 806 -34.47 -93.85 44.17
CA ASN A 806 -33.76 -95.10 44.40
C ASN A 806 -33.24 -95.76 43.11
N ALA A 807 -33.99 -95.70 42.01
CA ALA A 807 -33.57 -96.28 40.73
C ALA A 807 -32.63 -95.38 39.95
N GLN A 808 -32.68 -94.06 40.09
CA GLN A 808 -31.67 -93.15 39.57
C GLN A 808 -30.40 -93.28 40.41
N SER A 809 -30.50 -93.48 41.72
CA SER A 809 -29.33 -93.80 42.56
C SER A 809 -28.73 -95.16 42.21
N ALA A 810 -29.56 -96.20 42.01
CA ALA A 810 -29.12 -97.53 41.62
C ALA A 810 -28.61 -97.58 40.17
N ALA A 811 -29.26 -96.91 39.23
CA ALA A 811 -28.83 -96.80 37.83
C ALA A 811 -27.63 -95.87 37.68
N ASN A 812 -27.45 -94.85 38.52
CA ASN A 812 -26.18 -94.13 38.62
C ASN A 812 -25.11 -95.02 39.23
N THR A 813 -25.41 -95.83 40.24
CA THR A 813 -24.44 -96.80 40.81
C THR A 813 -24.05 -97.86 39.79
N ALA A 814 -24.99 -98.34 38.96
CA ALA A 814 -24.74 -99.32 37.90
C ALA A 814 -24.13 -98.70 36.65
N LYS A 815 -24.47 -97.46 36.28
CA LYS A 815 -23.84 -96.71 35.18
C LYS A 815 -22.46 -96.20 35.57
N GLU A 816 -22.24 -95.89 36.84
CA GLU A 816 -20.90 -95.74 37.41
C GLU A 816 -20.17 -97.08 37.45
N ALA A 817 -20.80 -98.20 37.80
CA ALA A 817 -20.13 -99.50 37.76
C ALA A 817 -19.77 -99.89 36.33
N VAL A 818 -20.68 -99.73 35.37
CA VAL A 818 -20.48 -99.98 33.93
C VAL A 818 -19.45 -99.02 33.37
N GLY A 819 -19.50 -97.73 33.73
CA GLY A 819 -18.48 -96.75 33.41
C GLY A 819 -17.13 -97.07 34.07
N LYS A 820 -17.10 -97.57 35.31
CA LYS A 820 -15.88 -98.01 36.02
C LYS A 820 -15.35 -99.33 35.48
N ALA A 821 -16.18 -100.20 34.89
CA ALA A 821 -15.77 -101.44 34.26
C ALA A 821 -15.34 -101.24 32.80
N GLN A 822 -16.03 -100.38 32.04
CA GLN A 822 -15.58 -99.92 30.73
C GLN A 822 -14.30 -99.11 30.87
N HIS A 823 -14.22 -98.16 31.81
CA HIS A 823 -12.95 -97.52 32.16
C HIS A 823 -11.94 -98.51 32.74
N ALA A 824 -12.31 -99.60 33.44
CA ALA A 824 -11.32 -100.60 33.85
C ALA A 824 -10.79 -101.40 32.65
N VAL A 825 -11.64 -101.76 31.68
CA VAL A 825 -11.26 -102.49 30.46
C VAL A 825 -10.46 -101.60 29.51
N GLU A 826 -10.84 -100.33 29.36
CA GLU A 826 -10.09 -99.31 28.64
C GLU A 826 -8.84 -98.87 29.40
N ALA A 827 -8.82 -98.85 30.74
CA ALA A 827 -7.61 -98.60 31.53
C ALA A 827 -6.70 -99.83 31.61
N LEU A 828 -7.21 -101.04 31.43
CA LEU A 828 -6.39 -102.23 31.20
C LEU A 828 -5.78 -102.19 29.79
N THR A 829 -6.58 -101.84 28.78
CA THR A 829 -6.11 -101.69 27.40
C THR A 829 -5.10 -100.55 27.28
N ASN A 830 -5.37 -99.40 27.90
CA ASN A 830 -4.44 -98.29 28.02
C ASN A 830 -3.27 -98.65 28.94
N ALA A 831 -3.41 -99.35 30.07
CA ALA A 831 -2.25 -99.75 30.87
C ALA A 831 -1.33 -100.70 30.07
N ASN A 832 -1.88 -101.66 29.33
CA ASN A 832 -1.14 -102.50 28.38
C ASN A 832 -0.38 -101.63 27.36
N GLN A 833 -1.04 -100.64 26.75
CA GLN A 833 -0.44 -99.77 25.74
C GLN A 833 0.55 -98.75 26.34
N HIS A 834 0.29 -98.25 27.55
CA HIS A 834 1.14 -97.33 28.30
C HIS A 834 2.39 -98.03 28.83
N VAL A 835 2.34 -99.33 29.14
CA VAL A 835 3.57 -100.11 29.42
C VAL A 835 4.47 -100.19 28.18
N VAL A 836 3.90 -100.30 26.98
CA VAL A 836 4.65 -100.26 25.71
C VAL A 836 5.20 -98.86 25.45
N THR A 837 4.35 -97.83 25.55
CA THR A 837 4.72 -96.43 25.30
C THR A 837 5.71 -95.88 26.33
N ALA A 838 5.56 -96.19 27.62
CA ALA A 838 6.48 -95.74 28.67
C ALA A 838 7.87 -96.36 28.49
N LYS A 839 7.97 -97.62 28.03
CA LYS A 839 9.26 -98.24 27.68
C LYS A 839 9.92 -97.57 26.47
N ALA A 840 9.13 -97.17 25.46
CA ALA A 840 9.64 -96.39 24.33
C ALA A 840 10.06 -94.96 24.73
N GLN A 841 9.28 -94.28 25.57
CA GLN A 841 9.60 -92.93 26.09
C GLN A 841 10.84 -92.93 26.98
N LEU A 842 11.00 -93.90 27.87
CA LEU A 842 12.20 -94.09 28.68
C LEU A 842 13.46 -94.23 27.81
N THR A 843 13.35 -94.94 26.68
CA THR A 843 14.44 -95.07 25.70
C THR A 843 14.77 -93.71 25.07
N ALA A 844 13.77 -93.00 24.53
CA ALA A 844 13.98 -91.70 23.88
C ALA A 844 14.45 -90.56 24.83
N ILE A 845 14.04 -90.58 26.10
CA ILE A 845 14.52 -89.62 27.11
C ILE A 845 15.97 -89.93 27.50
N THR A 846 16.36 -91.20 27.52
CA THR A 846 17.76 -91.61 27.71
C THR A 846 18.66 -91.09 26.57
N ASP A 847 18.19 -91.15 25.33
CA ASP A 847 18.90 -90.58 24.17
C ASP A 847 19.03 -89.04 24.24
N LYS A 848 18.00 -88.33 24.72
CA LYS A 848 18.07 -86.88 24.97
C LYS A 848 19.06 -86.54 26.08
N LEU A 849 19.10 -87.32 27.16
CA LEU A 849 20.03 -87.09 28.26
C LEU A 849 21.49 -87.27 27.81
N ASN A 850 21.75 -88.28 26.98
CA ASN A 850 23.07 -88.53 26.37
C ASN A 850 23.54 -87.39 25.45
N ASN A 851 22.62 -86.55 24.94
CA ASN A 851 22.91 -85.43 24.04
C ASN A 851 22.67 -84.03 24.67
N PHE A 852 22.50 -83.95 25.99
CA PHE A 852 22.09 -82.72 26.69
C PHE A 852 22.98 -81.51 26.39
N ALA A 853 24.31 -81.69 26.40
CA ALA A 853 25.26 -80.58 26.26
C ALA A 853 25.06 -79.81 24.94
N SER A 854 24.85 -80.52 23.84
CA SER A 854 24.60 -79.94 22.51
C SER A 854 23.28 -79.16 22.46
N LEU A 855 22.23 -79.68 23.11
CA LEU A 855 20.91 -79.04 23.16
C LEU A 855 20.92 -77.76 24.01
N LYS A 856 21.58 -77.78 25.18
CA LYS A 856 21.74 -76.60 26.04
C LYS A 856 22.57 -75.50 25.36
N GLN A 857 23.64 -75.88 24.67
CA GLN A 857 24.50 -74.94 23.95
C GLN A 857 23.77 -74.27 22.77
N HIS A 858 22.94 -75.00 22.03
CA HIS A 858 22.17 -74.42 20.93
C HIS A 858 21.20 -73.32 21.41
N SER A 859 20.46 -73.57 22.49
CA SER A 859 19.54 -72.58 23.08
C SER A 859 20.27 -71.35 23.64
N LEU A 860 21.47 -71.53 24.22
CA LEU A 860 22.33 -70.42 24.66
C LEU A 860 22.76 -69.52 23.49
N ASN A 861 23.11 -70.11 22.35
CA ASN A 861 23.55 -69.38 21.16
C ASN A 861 22.42 -68.52 20.58
N GLU A 862 21.18 -69.01 20.57
CA GLU A 862 20.02 -68.22 20.12
C GLU A 862 19.71 -67.04 21.06
N LEU A 863 19.79 -67.26 22.38
CA LEU A 863 19.64 -66.20 23.38
C LEU A 863 20.71 -65.11 23.24
N THR A 864 21.98 -65.51 23.10
CA THR A 864 23.11 -64.58 22.93
C THR A 864 22.94 -63.73 21.67
N SER A 865 22.53 -64.36 20.56
CA SER A 865 22.28 -63.66 19.28
C SER A 865 21.17 -62.60 19.41
N ALA A 866 20.10 -62.89 20.15
CA ALA A 866 19.03 -61.92 20.42
C ALA A 866 19.51 -60.74 21.28
N GLN A 867 20.40 -60.98 22.25
CA GLN A 867 20.97 -59.95 23.12
C GLN A 867 21.90 -59.00 22.35
N GLU A 868 22.71 -59.50 21.42
CA GLU A 868 23.57 -58.67 20.56
C GLU A 868 22.76 -57.78 19.60
N LEU A 869 21.67 -58.29 19.03
CA LEU A 869 20.75 -57.50 18.20
C LEU A 869 20.09 -56.36 18.99
N LEU A 870 19.69 -56.60 20.25
CA LEU A 870 19.16 -55.57 21.14
C LEU A 870 20.21 -54.50 21.48
N SER A 871 21.46 -54.90 21.72
CA SER A 871 22.57 -53.96 21.96
C SER A 871 22.79 -53.06 20.74
N THR A 872 22.82 -53.65 19.55
CA THR A 872 22.97 -52.95 18.26
C THR A 872 21.86 -51.93 18.03
N ALA A 873 20.59 -52.32 18.25
CA ALA A 873 19.46 -51.41 18.10
C ALA A 873 19.53 -50.21 19.07
N LYS A 874 19.99 -50.42 20.31
CA LYS A 874 20.17 -49.34 21.29
C LYS A 874 21.28 -48.36 20.88
N THR A 875 22.38 -48.86 20.31
CA THR A 875 23.46 -48.02 19.76
C THR A 875 22.97 -47.17 18.58
N GLN A 876 22.18 -47.75 17.67
CA GLN A 876 21.60 -47.04 16.53
C GLN A 876 20.61 -45.94 16.96
N LEU A 877 19.77 -46.20 17.97
CA LEU A 877 18.90 -45.18 18.56
C LEU A 877 19.69 -44.01 19.16
N LYS A 878 20.81 -44.27 19.85
CA LYS A 878 21.68 -43.20 20.34
C LYS A 878 22.21 -42.34 19.20
N GLN A 879 22.78 -42.96 18.16
CA GLN A 879 23.32 -42.24 17.00
C GLN A 879 22.26 -41.40 16.28
N ALA A 880 21.03 -41.91 16.12
CA ALA A 880 19.93 -41.16 15.52
C ALA A 880 19.53 -39.92 16.34
N ASN A 881 19.54 -40.03 17.68
CA ASN A 881 19.28 -38.89 18.57
C ASN A 881 20.43 -37.86 18.57
N ASP A 882 21.69 -38.31 18.52
CA ASP A 882 22.85 -37.41 18.42
C ASP A 882 22.80 -36.59 17.11
N VAL A 883 22.37 -37.20 16.00
CA VAL A 883 22.14 -36.53 14.71
C VAL A 883 20.97 -35.54 14.79
N LEU A 884 19.86 -35.92 15.41
CA LEU A 884 18.70 -35.02 15.62
C LEU A 884 19.11 -33.75 16.40
N ASN A 885 19.80 -33.90 17.52
CA ASN A 885 20.31 -32.76 18.30
C ASN A 885 21.21 -31.85 17.46
N THR A 886 22.10 -32.42 16.64
CA THR A 886 23.00 -31.67 15.76
C THR A 886 22.23 -30.86 14.71
N GLN A 887 21.17 -31.42 14.12
CA GLN A 887 20.35 -30.71 13.13
C GLN A 887 19.45 -29.65 13.78
N GLN A 888 19.00 -29.86 15.02
CA GLN A 888 18.27 -28.86 15.79
C GLN A 888 19.13 -27.62 16.05
N GLN A 889 20.37 -27.78 16.53
CA GLN A 889 21.31 -26.68 16.74
C GLN A 889 21.59 -25.88 15.45
N LYS A 890 21.71 -26.55 14.30
CA LYS A 890 21.88 -25.89 13.00
C LYS A 890 20.65 -25.10 12.58
N LEU A 891 19.44 -25.59 12.88
CA LEU A 891 18.20 -24.87 12.62
C LEU A 891 18.13 -23.58 13.46
N ASP A 892 18.54 -23.65 14.73
CA ASP A 892 18.58 -22.48 15.62
C ASP A 892 19.57 -21.41 15.12
N VAL A 893 20.74 -21.81 14.61
CA VAL A 893 21.71 -20.89 13.97
C VAL A 893 21.16 -20.28 12.68
N ALA A 894 20.46 -21.05 11.84
CA ALA A 894 19.82 -20.53 10.64
C ALA A 894 18.73 -19.50 10.97
N ASN A 895 17.92 -19.74 12.00
CA ASN A 895 16.90 -18.81 12.47
C ASN A 895 17.52 -17.48 12.97
N HIS A 896 18.56 -17.55 13.81
CA HIS A 896 19.28 -16.33 14.26
C HIS A 896 19.87 -15.53 13.09
N SER A 897 20.36 -16.22 12.04
CA SER A 897 20.90 -15.58 10.84
C SER A 897 19.82 -14.86 10.03
N LEU A 898 18.62 -15.45 9.93
CA LEU A 898 17.46 -14.83 9.30
C LEU A 898 16.98 -13.59 10.07
N ASP A 899 16.96 -13.62 11.40
CA ASP A 899 16.54 -12.46 12.19
C ASP A 899 17.57 -11.32 12.15
N ALA A 900 18.88 -11.64 12.10
CA ALA A 900 19.92 -10.65 11.82
C ALA A 900 19.77 -10.01 10.43
N ALA A 901 19.41 -10.78 9.40
CA ALA A 901 19.16 -10.28 8.06
C ALA A 901 17.94 -9.33 8.01
N LYS A 902 16.84 -9.67 8.69
CA LYS A 902 15.66 -8.79 8.80
C LYS A 902 16.01 -7.47 9.48
N LEU A 903 16.78 -7.50 10.57
CA LEU A 903 17.23 -6.30 11.27
C LEU A 903 18.13 -5.41 10.40
N ALA A 904 18.91 -5.98 9.48
CA ALA A 904 19.69 -5.22 8.51
C ALA A 904 18.80 -4.55 7.45
N LEU A 905 17.77 -5.24 6.95
CA LEU A 905 16.78 -4.69 6.03
C LEU A 905 15.98 -3.54 6.65
N ASP A 906 15.56 -3.65 7.91
CA ASP A 906 14.88 -2.57 8.64
C ASP A 906 15.76 -1.31 8.74
N LYS A 907 17.06 -1.48 9.06
CA LYS A 907 18.02 -0.36 9.12
C LYS A 907 18.24 0.28 7.76
N ALA A 908 18.36 -0.51 6.69
CA ALA A 908 18.48 0.01 5.33
C ALA A 908 17.22 0.79 4.90
N THR A 909 16.03 0.29 5.28
CA THR A 909 14.75 0.96 5.04
C THR A 909 14.65 2.30 5.77
N GLN A 910 15.08 2.37 7.04
CA GLN A 910 15.16 3.63 7.79
C GLN A 910 16.13 4.64 7.13
N PHE A 911 17.27 4.17 6.62
CA PHE A 911 18.24 5.01 5.94
C PHE A 911 17.70 5.59 4.62
N VAL A 912 16.98 4.78 3.81
CA VAL A 912 16.26 5.27 2.62
C VAL A 912 15.27 6.38 2.98
N ASN A 913 14.48 6.21 4.05
CA ASN A 913 13.52 7.23 4.49
C ASN A 913 14.22 8.53 4.92
N GLN A 914 15.40 8.45 5.53
CA GLN A 914 16.19 9.62 5.90
C GLN A 914 16.73 10.35 4.66
N CYS A 915 17.35 9.65 3.71
CA CYS A 915 17.83 10.26 2.47
C CYS A 915 16.69 10.84 1.60
N GLN A 916 15.50 10.24 1.66
CA GLN A 916 14.30 10.79 1.01
C GLN A 916 13.90 12.14 1.62
N ALA A 917 13.88 12.24 2.96
CA ALA A 917 13.59 13.50 3.65
C ALA A 917 14.64 14.59 3.37
N GLU A 918 15.92 14.22 3.29
CA GLU A 918 17.01 15.13 2.90
C GLU A 918 16.87 15.64 1.46
N TYR A 919 16.52 14.76 0.51
CA TYR A 919 16.24 15.11 -0.89
C TYR A 919 15.02 16.03 -1.03
N ASP A 920 13.92 15.74 -0.34
CA ASP A 920 12.72 16.57 -0.38
C ASP A 920 12.94 17.94 0.26
N ALA A 921 13.72 18.02 1.36
CA ALA A 921 14.12 19.28 1.98
C ALA A 921 15.02 20.11 1.06
N ALA A 922 15.99 19.49 0.37
CA ALA A 922 16.84 20.17 -0.61
C ALA A 922 16.01 20.72 -1.79
N LYS A 923 15.05 19.94 -2.30
CA LYS A 923 14.10 20.38 -3.34
C LYS A 923 13.23 21.55 -2.88
N ALA A 924 12.71 21.51 -1.66
CA ALA A 924 11.91 22.57 -1.09
C ALA A 924 12.72 23.86 -0.86
N HIS A 925 14.03 23.75 -0.57
CA HIS A 925 14.92 24.89 -0.48
C HIS A 925 15.20 25.51 -1.87
N LEU A 926 15.56 24.70 -2.86
CA LEU A 926 15.76 25.15 -4.25
C LEU A 926 14.52 25.87 -4.79
N SER A 927 13.33 25.27 -4.62
CA SER A 927 12.06 25.87 -5.07
C SER A 927 11.80 27.25 -4.47
N LYS A 928 12.18 27.50 -3.21
CA LYS A 928 12.06 28.81 -2.56
C LYS A 928 13.01 29.86 -3.15
N LEU A 929 14.18 29.45 -3.64
CA LEU A 929 15.14 30.35 -4.29
C LEU A 929 14.71 30.65 -5.74
N ASP A 930 14.28 29.63 -6.50
CA ASP A 930 13.82 29.78 -7.89
C ASP A 930 12.60 30.72 -8.00
N HIS A 931 11.66 30.67 -7.06
CA HIS A 931 10.45 31.50 -7.04
C HIS A 931 10.56 32.75 -6.15
N ALA A 932 11.78 33.16 -5.77
CA ALA A 932 12.00 34.27 -4.85
C ALA A 932 11.51 35.62 -5.41
N ASP A 933 11.65 35.86 -6.72
CA ASP A 933 11.15 37.07 -7.39
C ASP A 933 9.62 37.13 -7.40
N GLU A 934 8.95 36.04 -7.77
CA GLU A 934 7.49 35.96 -7.77
C GLU A 934 6.91 36.13 -6.35
N THR A 935 7.54 35.50 -5.36
CA THR A 935 7.17 35.62 -3.94
C THR A 935 7.32 37.06 -3.45
N LEU A 936 8.41 37.74 -3.83
CA LEU A 936 8.65 39.14 -3.48
C LEU A 936 7.68 40.09 -4.18
N ALA A 937 7.35 39.84 -5.45
CA ALA A 937 6.36 40.61 -6.20
C ALA A 937 4.96 40.47 -5.58
N ALA A 938 4.54 39.24 -5.26
CA ALA A 938 3.27 38.96 -4.58
C ALA A 938 3.19 39.62 -3.20
N ALA A 939 4.26 39.54 -2.40
CA ALA A 939 4.31 40.20 -1.08
C ALA A 939 4.21 41.73 -1.20
N LYS A 940 4.88 42.35 -2.19
CA LYS A 940 4.80 43.79 -2.45
C LYS A 940 3.39 44.21 -2.88
N ALA A 941 2.74 43.44 -3.77
CA ALA A 941 1.35 43.68 -4.17
C ALA A 941 0.37 43.59 -2.99
N ALA A 942 0.55 42.61 -2.10
CA ALA A 942 -0.26 42.46 -0.89
C ALA A 942 -0.07 43.63 0.10
N LEU A 943 1.15 44.17 0.22
CA LEU A 943 1.42 45.35 1.03
C LEU A 943 0.72 46.60 0.49
N GLU A 944 0.74 46.84 -0.82
CA GLU A 944 0.02 47.98 -1.41
C GLU A 944 -1.50 47.84 -1.27
N ALA A 945 -2.05 46.63 -1.45
CA ALA A 945 -3.47 46.37 -1.17
C ALA A 945 -3.85 46.68 0.29
N ALA A 946 -3.01 46.27 1.26
CA ALA A 946 -3.23 46.55 2.67
C ALA A 946 -3.16 48.06 2.98
N LYS A 947 -2.23 48.81 2.36
CA LYS A 947 -2.14 50.27 2.50
C LYS A 947 -3.37 50.99 1.96
N VAL A 948 -3.88 50.58 0.80
CA VAL A 948 -5.13 51.12 0.22
C VAL A 948 -6.32 50.84 1.15
N GLN A 949 -6.38 49.66 1.76
CA GLN A 949 -7.43 49.29 2.71
C GLN A 949 -7.34 50.08 4.03
N LEU A 950 -6.12 50.40 4.49
CA LEU A 950 -5.89 51.27 5.65
C LEU A 950 -6.34 52.70 5.37
N ALA A 951 -5.91 53.31 4.26
CA ALA A 951 -6.34 54.65 3.86
C ALA A 951 -7.87 54.74 3.75
N THR A 952 -8.50 53.76 3.07
CA THR A 952 -9.96 53.65 2.98
C THR A 952 -10.63 53.56 4.36
N SER A 953 -10.04 52.82 5.30
CA SER A 953 -10.59 52.68 6.66
C SER A 953 -10.44 53.98 7.46
N GLN A 954 -9.34 54.72 7.29
CA GLN A 954 -9.10 56.01 7.93
C GLN A 954 -10.10 57.07 7.46
N THR A 955 -10.37 57.17 6.15
CA THR A 955 -11.41 58.06 5.62
C THR A 955 -12.79 57.74 6.22
N ASN A 956 -13.17 56.46 6.24
CA ASN A 956 -14.45 56.03 6.82
C ASN A 956 -14.56 56.33 8.32
N TYR A 957 -13.46 56.21 9.07
CA TYR A 957 -13.41 56.58 10.50
C TYR A 957 -13.58 58.09 10.70
N GLN A 958 -12.94 58.92 9.88
CA GLN A 958 -13.08 60.37 9.97
C GLN A 958 -14.52 60.83 9.67
N THR A 959 -15.14 60.30 8.62
CA THR A 959 -16.56 60.57 8.32
C THR A 959 -17.49 60.05 9.43
N ALA A 960 -17.23 58.88 10.02
CA ALA A 960 -18.02 58.39 11.14
C ALA A 960 -17.87 59.27 12.40
N LYS A 961 -16.70 59.89 12.61
CA LYS A 961 -16.40 60.77 13.74
C LYS A 961 -17.17 62.08 13.66
N GLU A 962 -17.24 62.68 12.47
CA GLU A 962 -18.04 63.87 12.19
C GLU A 962 -19.53 63.58 12.43
N ASN A 963 -20.08 62.52 11.83
CA ASN A 963 -21.48 62.13 12.03
C ASN A 963 -21.84 61.82 13.50
N ALA A 964 -20.91 61.26 14.29
CA ALA A 964 -21.13 61.02 15.71
C ALA A 964 -21.14 62.31 16.54
N ALA A 965 -20.29 63.29 16.21
CA ALA A 965 -20.31 64.61 16.84
C ALA A 965 -21.62 65.36 16.53
N ASP A 966 -22.07 65.34 15.27
CA ASP A 966 -23.33 65.96 14.85
C ASP A 966 -24.53 65.33 15.56
N ALA A 967 -24.62 63.99 15.59
CA ALA A 967 -25.70 63.27 16.26
C ALA A 967 -25.70 63.49 17.79
N GLN A 968 -24.54 63.68 18.41
CA GLN A 968 -24.42 64.02 19.83
C GLN A 968 -24.87 65.47 20.11
N GLN A 969 -24.59 66.41 19.22
CA GLN A 969 -25.10 67.78 19.32
C GLN A 969 -26.63 67.81 19.18
N GLU A 970 -27.20 67.10 18.20
CA GLU A 970 -28.66 66.99 18.05
C GLU A 970 -29.36 66.36 19.27
N LEU A 971 -28.68 65.46 19.99
CA LEU A 971 -29.16 64.91 21.26
C LEU A 971 -29.13 65.96 22.37
N THR A 972 -28.04 66.72 22.50
CA THR A 972 -27.95 67.81 23.48
C THR A 972 -29.03 68.88 23.24
N ASP A 973 -29.25 69.28 21.99
CA ASP A 973 -30.31 70.24 21.62
C ASP A 973 -31.70 69.70 22.00
N ALA A 974 -31.97 68.41 21.77
CA ALA A 974 -33.22 67.76 22.17
C ALA A 974 -33.38 67.67 23.71
N GLN A 975 -32.29 67.44 24.45
CA GLN A 975 -32.29 67.42 25.91
C GLN A 975 -32.59 68.80 26.51
N THR A 976 -32.05 69.88 25.92
CA THR A 976 -32.40 71.25 26.30
C THR A 976 -33.88 71.53 26.05
N ALA A 977 -34.41 71.19 24.87
CA ALA A 977 -35.82 71.36 24.55
C ALA A 977 -36.76 70.56 25.49
N ALA A 978 -36.34 69.37 25.94
CA ALA A 978 -37.05 68.60 26.95
C ALA A 978 -37.04 69.28 28.34
N ALA A 979 -35.89 69.78 28.79
CA ALA A 979 -35.78 70.49 30.06
C ALA A 979 -36.64 71.78 30.09
N ASP A 980 -36.72 72.50 28.96
CA ASP A 980 -37.60 73.65 28.81
C ASP A 980 -39.09 73.25 28.86
N ALA A 981 -39.46 72.13 28.23
CA ALA A 981 -40.82 71.59 28.29
C ALA A 981 -41.21 71.09 29.69
N ASP A 982 -40.29 70.45 30.42
CA ASP A 982 -40.46 70.03 31.82
C ASP A 982 -40.67 71.23 32.75
N GLN A 983 -39.93 72.33 32.55
CA GLN A 983 -40.14 73.59 33.26
C GLN A 983 -41.49 74.22 32.93
N ALA A 984 -41.88 74.25 31.65
CA ALA A 984 -43.18 74.78 31.22
C ALA A 984 -44.36 73.99 31.82
N TYR A 985 -44.29 72.66 31.81
CA TYR A 985 -45.30 71.80 32.45
C TYR A 985 -45.37 72.03 33.97
N THR A 986 -44.22 72.08 34.64
CA THR A 986 -44.12 72.35 36.08
C THR A 986 -44.70 73.72 36.45
N HIS A 987 -44.44 74.74 35.63
CA HIS A 987 -44.99 76.08 35.83
C HIS A 987 -46.51 76.10 35.61
N ALA A 988 -47.02 75.51 34.52
CA ALA A 988 -48.46 75.41 34.27
C ALA A 988 -49.19 74.70 35.42
N ARG A 989 -48.62 73.61 35.95
CA ARG A 989 -49.12 72.89 37.14
C ARG A 989 -49.17 73.77 38.39
N LYS A 990 -48.18 74.66 38.61
CA LYS A 990 -48.18 75.62 39.73
C LYS A 990 -49.25 76.70 39.57
N VAL A 991 -49.44 77.23 38.36
CA VAL A 991 -50.47 78.24 38.08
C VAL A 991 -51.87 77.68 38.31
N LEU A 992 -52.16 76.49 37.78
CA LEU A 992 -53.42 75.79 38.03
C LEU A 992 -53.71 75.66 39.54
N ARG A 993 -52.74 75.12 40.30
CA ARG A 993 -52.89 74.94 41.76
C ARG A 993 -53.09 76.25 42.52
N THR A 994 -52.52 77.36 42.04
CA THR A 994 -52.69 78.68 42.65
C THR A 994 -54.11 79.22 42.42
N LEU A 995 -54.64 79.08 41.20
CA LEU A 995 -56.00 79.48 40.85
C LEU A 995 -57.06 78.62 41.57
N GLU A 996 -56.81 77.31 41.70
CA GLU A 996 -57.63 76.39 42.51
C GLU A 996 -57.65 76.80 43.99
N LEU A 997 -56.51 77.25 44.56
CA LEU A 997 -56.46 77.78 45.92
C LEU A 997 -57.24 79.09 46.08
N GLN A 998 -57.15 80.00 45.10
CA GLN A 998 -57.85 81.28 45.14
C GLN A 998 -59.37 81.13 45.06
N ALA A 999 -59.88 80.20 44.25
CA ALA A 999 -61.31 79.89 44.18
C ALA A 999 -61.88 79.27 45.48
N SER A 1000 -61.02 78.84 46.41
CA SER A 1000 -61.43 78.24 47.69
C SER A 1000 -61.66 79.25 48.83
N LEU A 1001 -61.53 80.57 48.60
CA LEU A 1001 -61.33 81.56 49.68
C LEU A 1001 -62.35 82.72 49.79
N GLU A 1002 -63.49 82.69 49.08
CA GLU A 1002 -64.60 83.66 49.25
C GLU A 1002 -65.92 82.87 49.48
N VAL A 1003 -66.59 82.86 50.65
CA VAL A 1003 -67.38 83.93 51.32
C VAL A 1003 -67.70 83.50 52.80
N PRO A 1004 -67.98 84.41 53.77
CA PRO A 1004 -67.43 84.27 55.15
C PRO A 1004 -68.43 84.22 56.34
N THR A 1005 -67.94 83.87 57.55
CA THR A 1005 -68.23 84.46 58.90
C THR A 1005 -67.57 83.66 60.06
N VAL A 1006 -67.80 83.91 61.37
CA VAL A 1006 -67.14 84.90 62.28
C VAL A 1006 -67.05 84.30 63.71
N THR A 1007 -65.89 84.37 64.41
CA THR A 1007 -65.60 84.37 65.89
C THR A 1007 -64.14 83.91 66.15
N GLU A 1008 -63.47 84.03 67.30
CA GLU A 1008 -63.24 85.06 68.34
C GLU A 1008 -62.24 84.45 69.38
N LYS A 1009 -61.19 85.19 69.80
CA LYS A 1009 -60.51 85.11 71.13
C LYS A 1009 -59.62 83.87 71.50
N PRO A 1010 -58.72 83.93 72.55
CA PRO A 1010 -57.28 84.02 72.23
C PRO A 1010 -56.28 83.12 73.03
N GLN A 1011 -55.02 83.10 72.55
CA GLN A 1011 -53.72 83.03 73.27
C GLN A 1011 -53.05 81.66 73.63
N GLN A 1012 -51.82 81.49 73.07
CA GLN A 1012 -50.61 80.71 73.48
C GLN A 1012 -50.49 79.16 73.41
N SER A 1013 -49.57 78.69 72.53
CA SER A 1013 -48.71 77.47 72.57
C SER A 1013 -49.37 76.07 72.60
N VAL A 1014 -48.82 74.96 72.09
CA VAL A 1014 -47.44 74.55 71.69
C VAL A 1014 -47.49 73.54 70.49
N ASP A 1015 -46.33 73.18 69.89
CA ASP A 1015 -46.04 71.95 69.08
C ASP A 1015 -46.72 71.74 67.70
N ALA A 1016 -46.11 71.14 66.65
CA ALA A 1016 -44.71 70.77 66.31
C ALA A 1016 -44.63 70.47 64.78
N VAL A 1017 -43.57 70.85 64.03
CA VAL A 1017 -42.35 70.07 63.61
C VAL A 1017 -42.62 68.85 62.69
N THR A 1018 -41.94 68.57 61.55
CA THR A 1018 -41.02 69.35 60.66
C THR A 1018 -40.81 68.60 59.31
N GLU A 1019 -40.58 69.37 58.22
CA GLU A 1019 -39.65 69.17 57.07
C GLU A 1019 -38.85 67.84 56.96
N VAL A 1020 -38.77 67.23 55.76
CA VAL A 1020 -37.89 66.06 55.50
C VAL A 1020 -36.76 66.45 54.53
N VAL A 1021 -35.57 66.55 55.10
CA VAL A 1021 -34.27 66.75 54.46
C VAL A 1021 -33.44 65.47 54.65
N VAL A 1022 -32.26 65.46 54.04
CA VAL A 1022 -31.14 64.51 54.17
C VAL A 1022 -30.81 64.12 55.63
N ASP A 1023 -30.17 62.95 55.76
CA ASP A 1023 -29.32 62.42 56.85
C ASP A 1023 -29.86 61.53 57.99
N GLU A 1024 -29.15 60.40 58.11
CA GLU A 1024 -28.65 59.65 59.29
C GLU A 1024 -29.55 58.95 60.36
N ALA A 1025 -28.94 57.85 60.85
CA ALA A 1025 -29.06 57.23 62.19
C ALA A 1025 -30.19 56.22 62.52
N GLN A 1026 -29.79 54.94 62.50
CA GLN A 1026 -29.95 53.89 63.53
C GLN A 1026 -31.29 53.63 64.26
N ALA A 1027 -31.69 52.35 64.18
CA ALA A 1027 -32.14 51.47 65.29
C ALA A 1027 -33.49 51.82 66.01
N ASP A 1028 -34.24 50.87 66.57
CA ASP A 1028 -34.10 49.41 66.59
C ASP A 1028 -35.49 48.75 66.71
N SER A 1029 -35.66 47.58 66.10
CA SER A 1029 -36.52 46.52 66.66
C SER A 1029 -36.16 45.18 66.05
N VAL A 1030 -34.90 44.79 66.27
CA VAL A 1030 -34.58 43.49 66.90
C VAL A 1030 -35.47 42.31 66.43
N SER A 1031 -35.21 41.83 65.21
CA SER A 1031 -35.03 40.38 65.05
C SER A 1031 -33.54 40.14 64.84
N ASP A 1032 -32.81 40.00 65.93
CA ASP A 1032 -31.38 39.71 65.90
C ASP A 1032 -31.10 38.43 65.09
N THR A 1033 -30.38 38.62 63.98
CA THR A 1033 -29.04 38.08 63.70
C THR A 1033 -28.71 36.60 64.06
N PRO A 1034 -27.78 35.94 63.34
CA PRO A 1034 -26.77 36.54 62.45
C PRO A 1034 -26.67 35.96 61.02
N SER A 1035 -26.43 36.88 60.09
CA SER A 1035 -25.52 36.62 58.97
C SER A 1035 -24.07 36.71 59.46
N ALA A 1036 -23.21 35.85 58.89
CA ALA A 1036 -21.82 36.17 58.58
C ALA A 1036 -21.56 35.56 57.19
N ILE A 1037 -21.28 36.33 56.12
CA ILE A 1037 -20.02 37.08 55.85
C ILE A 1037 -18.89 36.07 55.51
N ASP A 1038 -18.23 36.09 54.34
CA ASP A 1038 -18.21 37.14 53.31
C ASP A 1038 -17.91 36.66 51.87
N GLN A 1039 -18.36 37.49 50.91
CA GLN A 1039 -17.77 37.94 49.62
C GLN A 1039 -16.84 37.02 48.76
N THR A 1040 -16.85 37.12 47.41
CA THR A 1040 -17.36 38.19 46.52
C THR A 1040 -17.85 37.66 45.15
N GLU A 1041 -18.92 38.29 44.63
CA GLU A 1041 -19.32 38.50 43.21
C GLU A 1041 -19.21 37.35 42.16
N VAL A 1042 -20.27 36.85 41.48
CA VAL A 1042 -21.46 37.47 40.83
C VAL A 1042 -21.05 38.35 39.63
N THR A 1043 -20.92 37.84 38.39
CA THR A 1043 -21.97 37.56 37.36
C THR A 1043 -22.84 38.80 37.00
N THR A 1044 -23.28 39.10 35.77
CA THR A 1044 -23.34 38.39 34.47
C THR A 1044 -23.85 39.39 33.41
N ALA A 1045 -23.48 39.24 32.12
CA ALA A 1045 -24.36 39.65 31.00
C ALA A 1045 -23.98 39.02 29.63
N THR A 1046 -24.68 37.94 29.29
CA THR A 1046 -25.41 37.79 28.01
C THR A 1046 -24.69 37.86 26.65
N ALA A 1047 -24.47 36.65 26.09
CA ALA A 1047 -24.73 36.24 24.68
C ALA A 1047 -23.91 36.90 23.52
N ASN A 1048 -23.59 36.22 22.41
CA ASN A 1048 -23.96 34.86 21.96
C ASN A 1048 -22.96 34.34 20.88
N VAL A 1049 -23.20 33.11 20.39
CA VAL A 1049 -22.68 32.51 19.13
C VAL A 1049 -21.46 31.57 19.21
N ALA A 1050 -21.77 30.30 18.92
CA ALA A 1050 -20.97 29.24 18.27
C ALA A 1050 -19.89 28.43 19.03
N ALA A 1051 -20.22 27.14 19.17
CA ALA A 1051 -19.36 25.96 18.95
C ALA A 1051 -18.16 25.70 19.88
N THR A 1052 -18.34 24.75 20.80
CA THR A 1052 -17.59 23.47 20.77
C THR A 1052 -18.28 22.42 21.63
N GLY A 1053 -18.25 21.15 21.20
CA GLY A 1053 -18.86 20.04 21.93
C GLY A 1053 -17.90 19.43 22.95
N HIS A 1054 -18.42 19.13 24.15
CA HIS A 1054 -17.82 18.23 25.13
C HIS A 1054 -18.88 17.24 25.62
N ASN A 1055 -18.49 15.99 25.80
CA ASN A 1055 -19.34 14.94 26.36
C ASN A 1055 -18.50 14.02 27.24
N THR A 1056 -18.55 14.24 28.55
CA THR A 1056 -18.38 13.22 29.61
C THR A 1056 -18.82 13.85 30.92
N ALA A 1057 -19.98 13.45 31.43
CA ALA A 1057 -20.44 13.81 32.77
C ALA A 1057 -21.01 12.56 33.46
N ASN A 1058 -20.50 12.26 34.65
CA ASN A 1058 -21.10 11.30 35.57
C ASN A 1058 -22.10 12.04 36.46
N THR A 1059 -23.21 11.39 36.81
CA THR A 1059 -23.65 11.27 38.22
C THR A 1059 -24.61 10.08 38.40
N GLU A 1060 -24.68 9.61 39.63
CA GLU A 1060 -25.43 8.45 40.17
C GLU A 1060 -26.97 8.69 40.09
N ASN A 1061 -27.93 7.82 40.49
CA ASN A 1061 -27.97 6.79 41.54
C ASN A 1061 -29.32 5.99 41.48
N VAL A 1062 -29.49 5.01 42.39
CA VAL A 1062 -30.71 4.36 42.92
C VAL A 1062 -31.55 3.37 42.06
N ALA A 1063 -31.92 2.24 42.71
CA ALA A 1063 -33.01 1.30 42.38
C ALA A 1063 -34.35 1.78 43.04
N PRO A 1064 -35.51 1.04 43.12
CA PRO A 1064 -35.80 -0.35 42.70
C PRO A 1064 -37.21 -0.66 42.09
N SER A 1065 -37.38 -1.91 41.63
CA SER A 1065 -38.56 -2.80 41.73
C SER A 1065 -40.00 -2.46 41.24
N LEU A 1066 -40.52 -3.42 40.44
CA LEU A 1066 -41.84 -4.11 40.50
C LEU A 1066 -43.10 -3.63 39.72
N LYS A 1067 -43.77 -4.64 39.09
CA LYS A 1067 -45.17 -4.73 38.60
C LYS A 1067 -45.55 -3.92 37.34
N ARG A 1068 -46.45 -4.38 36.44
CA ARG A 1068 -47.05 -5.71 36.10
C ARG A 1068 -47.80 -5.58 34.74
N LEU A 1069 -48.21 -6.72 34.15
CA LEU A 1069 -49.27 -6.91 33.13
C LEU A 1069 -48.91 -6.82 31.63
N THR A 1070 -48.54 -7.98 31.09
CA THR A 1070 -48.88 -8.46 29.73
C THR A 1070 -50.40 -8.70 29.59
N PRO A 1071 -51.01 -8.73 28.38
CA PRO A 1071 -51.07 -10.00 27.63
C PRO A 1071 -51.09 -9.97 26.07
N HIS A 1072 -50.74 -11.13 25.48
CA HIS A 1072 -51.16 -11.70 24.17
C HIS A 1072 -50.36 -11.42 22.86
N THR A 1073 -49.34 -12.26 22.66
CA THR A 1073 -49.10 -13.22 21.53
C THR A 1073 -50.33 -13.66 20.71
N PRO A 1074 -50.20 -14.22 19.46
CA PRO A 1074 -49.26 -15.31 19.05
C PRO A 1074 -48.61 -15.22 17.63
N ALA A 1075 -47.70 -16.10 17.17
CA ALA A 1075 -46.71 -17.01 17.80
C ALA A 1075 -45.81 -17.70 16.70
N HIS A 1076 -44.87 -18.57 17.13
CA HIS A 1076 -44.08 -19.57 16.35
C HIS A 1076 -42.86 -19.03 15.55
N SER A 1077 -41.70 -19.70 15.38
CA SER A 1077 -41.04 -20.88 16.02
C SER A 1077 -39.58 -20.98 15.47
N THR A 1078 -38.52 -21.51 16.12
CA THR A 1078 -38.27 -21.88 17.54
C THR A 1078 -36.74 -21.97 17.82
N THR A 1079 -36.38 -21.87 19.11
CA THR A 1079 -35.26 -22.47 19.86
C THR A 1079 -34.92 -23.94 19.52
N ALA A 1080 -33.80 -24.57 19.93
CA ALA A 1080 -32.54 -24.16 20.58
C ALA A 1080 -31.53 -25.33 20.41
N GLY A 1081 -30.24 -25.13 20.73
CA GLY A 1081 -29.25 -26.22 20.77
C GLY A 1081 -28.64 -26.41 22.16
N THR A 1082 -28.20 -27.65 22.46
CA THR A 1082 -27.09 -27.96 23.40
C THR A 1082 -26.66 -29.43 23.23
N LEU A 1083 -25.36 -29.65 22.96
CA LEU A 1083 -24.43 -30.75 23.35
C LEU A 1083 -24.91 -32.23 23.32
N PRO A 1084 -24.11 -33.22 22.82
CA PRO A 1084 -23.03 -33.77 23.67
C PRO A 1084 -21.82 -34.48 22.96
N GLN A 1085 -21.02 -35.11 23.83
CA GLN A 1085 -19.85 -36.01 23.77
C GLN A 1085 -19.63 -37.06 22.64
N THR A 1086 -18.34 -37.45 22.52
CA THR A 1086 -17.74 -38.78 22.18
C THR A 1086 -17.88 -39.40 20.76
N GLY A 1087 -16.84 -40.12 20.32
CA GLY A 1087 -16.90 -41.13 19.24
C GLY A 1087 -15.58 -41.37 18.51
N GLU A 1088 -15.18 -42.65 18.35
CA GLU A 1088 -13.99 -43.08 17.58
C GLU A 1088 -14.32 -43.51 16.14
N ALA A 1089 -13.27 -43.87 15.37
CA ALA A 1089 -13.24 -44.63 14.12
C ALA A 1089 -13.92 -43.98 12.88
N SER A 1090 -13.33 -43.91 11.68
CA SER A 1090 -12.40 -44.77 10.91
C SER A 1090 -13.02 -46.02 10.27
N GLU A 1091 -13.67 -45.84 9.11
CA GLU A 1091 -13.78 -46.86 8.04
C GLU A 1091 -13.61 -46.15 6.69
N ASN A 1092 -12.66 -46.54 5.84
CA ASN A 1092 -12.63 -47.69 4.93
C ASN A 1092 -13.66 -47.64 3.79
N HIS A 1093 -13.14 -47.62 2.56
CA HIS A 1093 -13.89 -47.74 1.31
C HIS A 1093 -13.37 -48.93 0.48
N LEU A 1094 -14.30 -49.68 -0.12
CA LEU A 1094 -14.12 -50.59 -1.28
C LEU A 1094 -13.28 -51.86 -0.99
N ALA A 1095 -13.73 -53.08 -1.30
CA ALA A 1095 -14.45 -53.50 -2.50
C ALA A 1095 -15.27 -54.79 -2.30
N VAL A 1096 -16.26 -55.02 -3.19
CA VAL A 1096 -17.08 -56.24 -3.27
C VAL A 1096 -16.95 -56.86 -4.65
N LEU A 1097 -16.71 -58.18 -4.70
CA LEU A 1097 -16.86 -59.14 -5.81
C LEU A 1097 -16.47 -60.52 -5.22
N GLY A 1098 -17.22 -61.63 -5.30
CA GLY A 1098 -18.54 -61.93 -5.88
C GLY A 1098 -18.58 -63.43 -6.28
N LEU A 1099 -19.77 -64.07 -6.26
CA LEU A 1099 -20.08 -65.43 -6.81
C LEU A 1099 -19.53 -66.66 -6.02
N THR A 1100 -20.17 -67.84 -5.90
CA THR A 1100 -21.60 -68.28 -5.94
C THR A 1100 -21.75 -69.66 -5.28
N LEU A 1101 -22.99 -70.09 -4.96
CA LEU A 1101 -23.36 -71.43 -4.47
C LEU A 1101 -23.19 -72.55 -5.53
N LEU A 1102 -22.94 -73.80 -5.10
CA LEU A 1102 -23.87 -74.94 -5.33
C LEU A 1102 -23.54 -76.20 -4.47
N SER A 1103 -24.38 -77.24 -4.56
CA SER A 1103 -24.61 -78.24 -3.51
C SER A 1103 -24.78 -79.69 -3.99
N LEU A 1104 -24.41 -80.65 -3.11
CA LEU A 1104 -25.05 -81.98 -2.86
C LEU A 1104 -25.30 -82.99 -4.02
N LEU A 1105 -24.68 -84.20 -3.96
CA LEU A 1105 -25.35 -85.53 -3.73
C LEU A 1105 -24.44 -86.78 -3.91
N LEU A 1106 -24.98 -87.97 -3.57
CA LEU A 1106 -24.30 -89.25 -3.25
C LEU A 1106 -24.50 -90.40 -4.29
N SER A 1107 -23.71 -91.48 -4.13
CA SER A 1107 -23.86 -92.88 -4.65
C SER A 1107 -23.57 -93.18 -6.14
N GLY A 1108 -23.03 -94.33 -6.58
CA GLY A 1108 -22.34 -95.45 -5.89
C GLY A 1108 -22.82 -96.88 -6.28
N LEU A 1109 -22.02 -97.69 -7.01
CA LEU A 1109 -22.20 -99.17 -7.22
C LEU A 1109 -20.93 -99.85 -7.85
N THR A 1110 -20.86 -101.21 -7.91
CA THR A 1110 -19.63 -101.99 -7.58
C THR A 1110 -19.27 -103.23 -8.47
N LEU A 1111 -18.13 -103.91 -8.14
CA LEU A 1111 -17.51 -105.18 -8.65
C LEU A 1111 -16.59 -105.08 -9.92
N GLY A 1112 -15.42 -105.74 -10.05
CA GLY A 1112 -14.49 -106.38 -9.08
C GLY A 1112 -13.69 -107.62 -9.58
N ARG A 1113 -12.33 -107.62 -9.54
CA ARG A 1113 -11.37 -108.76 -9.27
C ARG A 1113 -9.89 -108.36 -9.54
N VAL A 1114 -9.00 -108.28 -8.53
CA VAL A 1114 -8.12 -109.33 -7.92
C VAL A 1114 -6.82 -109.58 -8.72
N THR A 1115 -5.69 -108.95 -8.35
CA THR A 1115 -4.68 -109.40 -7.33
C THR A 1115 -3.64 -108.29 -7.07
N SER A 1116 -2.73 -108.29 -6.08
CA SER A 1116 -2.62 -108.89 -4.72
C SER A 1116 -1.35 -108.35 -4.01
N LYS A 1117 -1.27 -108.42 -2.66
CA LYS A 1117 -0.21 -107.90 -1.74
C LYS A 1117 -0.20 -106.36 -1.58
N ARG A 1118 -0.03 -105.77 -0.38
CA ARG A 1118 0.24 -106.33 0.98
C ARG A 1118 -0.03 -105.26 2.06
N ARG A 1119 -0.42 -105.71 3.26
CA ARG A 1119 -0.49 -104.96 4.55
C ARG A 1119 -1.54 -103.84 4.57
N ILE A 1120 -2.57 -103.97 5.41
CA ILE A 1120 -2.61 -103.72 6.86
C ILE A 1120 -2.49 -102.21 7.13
N HIS A 1121 -3.69 -101.64 7.28
CA HIS A 1121 -4.11 -100.41 7.97
C HIS A 1121 -3.23 -99.16 7.81
#